data_AF-A0A7J6UGV1-F1
#
_entry.id   AF-A0A7J6UGV1-F1
#
_cell.length_a   1.000
_cell.length_b   1.000
_cell.length_c   1.000
_cell.angle_alpha   90.00
_cell.angle_beta   90.00
_cell.angle_gamma   90.00
#
_symmetry.space_group_name_H-M   'P 1'
#
loop_
_entity.id
_entity.type
_entity.pdbx_description
1 polymer ?
#
loop_
_entity_poly.entity_id
_entity_poly.type
_entity_poly.pdbx_seq_one_letter_code
_entity_poly.pdbx_strand_id
1 'polypeptide(L)'
;MGGLLSHPVTAVHLQRRANDKFECGVATLQGWRVSHEDAHCIDLDWGLTHEEGFFAVLDGHTGDDAAEFGAQELPKQLSESAGDPEDRTVQGIQAGFLATDEALRQSHSEAGAVVVASIVTPLGNGKYKVRIMNAGDSRAVVFSGKHVDMAKLERAQDDVTKQLCNDDSTEASSERGLLGGGDPLGSKKNLAALSEDDVGLLAATKDHKPDDPEEKARIEEAGGFVSSEEPARLCGVLALSRGLGDFAYKDDADLSADKQKCIAVPDVREVVVEAGDWVVLACDGVFDVMSNEDVAREVMVRAQSGQDLAEIATEVLQRCLNLLDSKDNMTCMIIRVGTSELGLEPEVPDERQEELQLGGYSDPQTLAPGMGEKYQAFFRKAGFSKNPAACSTCSRVFRHMAQCPCKNAVYCGVTCQKKGWKDHKKVCKAVKGNVPASPTAATDTASSSAGRKGHHGGGHTDSSLRHLVPEAVKLFERSQSPMIGWGDTPLTPSRLLGMLDAAEIDQMLLSAWVRPGGIEAVSNEKVRSFTTAAPDRFFGLAAVDLDRPVEAARLIEKAVKDDGFVGVRIMPWLWDRPPTHETYYPIYLKCVELGVPLCTQVGHTGPARPSDTGRPIPYIDRVALHFPELRIVCGHIGHPWLHEMMSVMWKHENIFLDTSAYLPKMYGRDLLAYMHTKSGSKKVMFGTNFPQLDLKKCMQQVHQLGLPPDAKDRFLTTNAQKLNAAAPMSGGPDPSQGLGALTSPQPPGTVTASHTVTSPPPTSGPSSAAAIAAAAVLLQQQQQQSGFGQPGLPSADGAGKNGSDEENRAVDEAFMRCKRCGLVLLHLPL
;
A
#
# COMPACT_ATOMS: atom_id res chain seq x y z
N MET A 1 -18.02 12.18 -4.55
CA MET A 1 -17.10 11.62 -3.53
C MET A 1 -16.97 10.13 -3.76
N GLY A 2 -15.74 9.63 -3.80
CA GLY A 2 -15.47 8.19 -3.86
C GLY A 2 -15.90 7.46 -2.59
N GLY A 3 -15.81 6.13 -2.59
CA GLY A 3 -16.01 5.36 -1.36
C GLY A 3 -14.92 5.68 -0.33
N LEU A 4 -15.27 5.62 0.96
CA LEU A 4 -14.28 5.61 2.04
C LEU A 4 -13.86 4.18 2.36
N LEU A 5 -12.60 4.01 2.72
CA LEU A 5 -12.04 2.80 3.30
C LEU A 5 -12.56 2.59 4.74
N SER A 6 -12.43 1.37 5.26
CA SER A 6 -12.75 1.08 6.67
C SER A 6 -11.73 1.67 7.66
N HIS A 7 -10.51 1.94 7.19
CA HIS A 7 -9.41 2.57 7.91
C HIS A 7 -8.57 3.36 6.89
N PRO A 8 -7.89 4.45 7.28
CA PRO A 8 -7.10 5.24 6.35
C PRO A 8 -5.78 4.55 5.97
N VAL A 9 -5.32 4.81 4.74
CA VAL A 9 -3.93 4.57 4.34
C VAL A 9 -3.07 5.68 4.91
N THR A 10 -2.28 5.35 5.93
CA THR A 10 -1.39 6.29 6.66
C THR A 10 0.02 6.37 6.10
N ALA A 11 0.33 5.63 5.02
CA ALA A 11 1.59 5.73 4.31
C ALA A 11 1.73 7.12 3.70
N VAL A 12 2.94 7.69 3.78
CA VAL A 12 3.27 9.01 3.24
C VAL A 12 4.42 8.85 2.27
N HIS A 13 4.26 9.35 1.04
CA HIS A 13 5.35 9.41 0.08
C HIS A 13 5.99 10.79 0.15
N LEU A 14 7.32 10.83 0.36
CA LEU A 14 8.07 12.06 0.49
C LEU A 14 9.03 12.26 -0.67
N GLN A 15 9.08 13.47 -1.19
CA GLN A 15 10.05 13.88 -2.18
C GLN A 15 10.73 15.18 -1.76
N ARG A 16 12.05 15.19 -1.90
CA ARG A 16 12.90 16.36 -1.65
C ARG A 16 13.61 16.77 -2.92
N ARG A 17 13.81 18.08 -3.09
CA ARG A 17 14.57 18.69 -4.20
C ARG A 17 15.20 19.98 -3.69
N ALA A 18 16.48 20.21 -4.00
CA ALA A 18 17.14 21.49 -3.71
C ALA A 18 18.18 21.86 -4.79
N ASN A 19 18.31 23.16 -5.06
CA ASN A 19 19.41 23.79 -5.80
C ASN A 19 19.88 25.05 -5.04
N ASP A 20 20.67 25.90 -5.69
CA ASP A 20 21.23 27.14 -5.12
C ASP A 20 20.20 28.27 -4.92
N LYS A 21 18.97 28.10 -5.42
CA LYS A 21 17.89 29.09 -5.32
C LYS A 21 16.71 28.60 -4.51
N PHE A 22 16.42 27.30 -4.56
CA PHE A 22 15.20 26.71 -4.02
C PHE A 22 15.50 25.45 -3.22
N GLU A 23 14.72 25.22 -2.17
CA GLU A 23 14.62 23.94 -1.49
C GLU A 23 13.13 23.63 -1.34
N CYS A 24 12.75 22.40 -1.65
CA CYS A 24 11.37 21.96 -1.73
C CYS A 24 11.23 20.58 -1.08
N GLY A 25 10.28 20.46 -0.17
CA GLY A 25 9.80 19.19 0.39
C GLY A 25 8.31 19.02 0.11
N VAL A 26 7.90 17.86 -0.39
CA VAL A 26 6.50 17.50 -0.61
C VAL A 26 6.18 16.18 0.08
N ALA A 27 4.99 16.12 0.66
CA ALA A 27 4.36 14.92 1.20
C ALA A 27 3.04 14.64 0.49
N THR A 28 2.74 13.37 0.24
CA THR A 28 1.43 12.89 -0.24
C THR A 28 0.93 11.74 0.63
N LEU A 29 -0.39 11.69 0.91
CA LEU A 29 -1.05 10.74 1.82
C LEU A 29 -2.44 10.40 1.26
N GLN A 30 -2.72 9.12 1.02
CA GLN A 30 -4.01 8.68 0.45
C GLN A 30 -5.19 8.87 1.43
N GLY A 31 -4.98 8.65 2.74
CA GLY A 31 -6.01 8.90 3.74
C GLY A 31 -7.18 7.93 3.64
N TRP A 32 -8.41 8.43 3.76
CA TRP A 32 -9.59 7.58 3.84
C TRP A 32 -10.20 7.22 2.47
N ARG A 33 -9.76 7.83 1.36
CA ARG A 33 -10.27 7.54 0.01
C ARG A 33 -9.83 6.16 -0.48
N VAL A 34 -10.64 5.51 -1.33
CA VAL A 34 -10.33 4.20 -1.94
C VAL A 34 -9.16 4.21 -2.93
N SER A 35 -8.92 5.36 -3.56
CA SER A 35 -7.87 5.70 -4.53
C SER A 35 -7.05 6.87 -4.00
N HIS A 36 -5.88 7.11 -4.59
CA HIS A 36 -5.12 8.35 -4.47
C HIS A 36 -5.18 9.03 -5.83
N GLU A 37 -5.82 10.19 -5.92
CA GLU A 37 -6.05 10.87 -7.21
C GLU A 37 -5.18 12.15 -7.38
N ASP A 38 -4.52 12.66 -6.33
CA ASP A 38 -3.56 13.78 -6.45
C ASP A 38 -2.27 13.38 -7.18
N ALA A 39 -1.66 14.37 -7.83
CA ALA A 39 -0.30 14.35 -8.36
C ALA A 39 0.45 15.67 -8.06
N HIS A 40 1.77 15.68 -8.24
CA HIS A 40 2.58 16.89 -8.06
C HIS A 40 3.74 16.99 -9.06
N CYS A 41 4.23 18.21 -9.29
CA CYS A 41 5.38 18.49 -10.14
C CYS A 41 6.38 19.40 -9.43
N ILE A 42 7.66 19.08 -9.54
CA ILE A 42 8.78 19.92 -9.06
C ILE A 42 9.85 19.95 -10.15
N ASP A 43 10.10 21.14 -10.71
CA ASP A 43 11.22 21.42 -11.61
C ASP A 43 11.97 22.65 -11.09
N LEU A 44 13.22 22.47 -10.66
CA LEU A 44 14.01 23.54 -10.04
C LEU A 44 14.78 24.41 -11.03
N ASP A 45 14.93 23.92 -12.26
CA ASP A 45 15.74 24.50 -13.33
C ASP A 45 14.85 24.70 -14.57
N TRP A 46 13.63 25.21 -14.35
CA TRP A 46 12.54 25.35 -15.31
C TRP A 46 12.70 26.60 -16.20
N GLY A 47 11.94 26.62 -17.29
CA GLY A 47 11.87 27.71 -18.25
C GLY A 47 13.07 27.75 -19.21
N LEU A 48 13.00 28.65 -20.20
CA LEU A 48 14.00 28.74 -21.29
C LEU A 48 15.41 29.13 -20.80
N THR A 49 15.50 29.79 -19.65
CA THR A 49 16.76 30.20 -19.02
C THR A 49 17.34 29.14 -18.10
N HIS A 50 16.55 28.14 -17.67
CA HIS A 50 16.86 27.23 -16.56
C HIS A 50 17.15 27.94 -15.23
N GLU A 51 16.65 29.17 -15.06
CA GLU A 51 16.86 29.98 -13.85
C GLU A 51 15.63 30.02 -12.93
N GLU A 52 14.46 29.60 -13.41
CA GLU A 52 13.18 29.67 -12.69
C GLU A 52 12.83 28.32 -12.03
N GLY A 53 12.08 28.34 -10.93
CA GLY A 53 11.48 27.13 -10.36
C GLY A 53 10.00 27.01 -10.75
N PHE A 54 9.55 25.81 -11.09
CA PHE A 54 8.13 25.48 -11.28
C PHE A 54 7.69 24.39 -10.29
N PHE A 55 6.57 24.65 -9.62
CA PHE A 55 6.04 23.81 -8.56
C PHE A 55 4.53 23.68 -8.73
N ALA A 56 3.96 22.48 -8.64
CA ALA A 56 2.51 22.28 -8.75
C ALA A 56 2.01 21.12 -7.88
N VAL A 57 0.79 21.29 -7.37
CA VAL A 57 -0.05 20.25 -6.78
C VAL A 57 -1.34 20.20 -7.61
N LEU A 58 -1.73 18.99 -8.00
CA LEU A 58 -2.93 18.72 -8.76
C LEU A 58 -3.77 17.72 -7.97
N ASP A 59 -5.05 17.99 -7.82
CA ASP A 59 -6.00 17.19 -7.05
C ASP A 59 -7.02 16.61 -8.04
N GLY A 60 -6.94 15.29 -8.25
CA GLY A 60 -7.68 14.58 -9.27
C GLY A 60 -9.06 14.12 -8.78
N HIS A 61 -10.03 14.07 -9.68
CA HIS A 61 -11.34 13.52 -9.38
C HIS A 61 -11.88 12.63 -10.50
N THR A 62 -12.51 11.53 -10.07
CA THR A 62 -13.04 10.45 -10.92
C THR A 62 -11.96 9.67 -11.67
N GLY A 63 -10.70 9.78 -11.21
CA GLY A 63 -9.51 9.20 -11.80
C GLY A 63 -8.27 10.07 -11.56
N ASP A 64 -7.11 9.44 -11.55
CA ASP A 64 -5.77 10.04 -11.44
C ASP A 64 -5.23 10.55 -12.79
N ASP A 65 -5.70 9.99 -13.91
CA ASP A 65 -5.28 10.31 -15.29
C ASP A 65 -5.09 11.83 -15.57
N ALA A 66 -6.05 12.66 -15.14
CA ALA A 66 -6.03 14.11 -15.40
C ALA A 66 -4.96 14.84 -14.56
N ALA A 67 -4.75 14.41 -13.31
CA ALA A 67 -3.74 14.97 -12.41
C ALA A 67 -2.33 14.51 -12.83
N GLU A 68 -2.14 13.22 -13.16
CA GLU A 68 -0.87 12.70 -13.68
C GLU A 68 -0.48 13.37 -15.01
N PHE A 69 -1.45 13.58 -15.91
CA PHE A 69 -1.21 14.26 -17.19
C PHE A 69 -0.88 15.75 -16.97
N GLY A 70 -1.65 16.44 -16.13
CA GLY A 70 -1.40 17.84 -15.80
C GLY A 70 -0.02 18.06 -15.17
N ALA A 71 0.40 17.20 -14.25
CA ALA A 71 1.73 17.24 -13.64
C ALA A 71 2.87 17.10 -14.67
N GLN A 72 2.64 16.39 -15.79
CA GLN A 72 3.65 16.13 -16.83
C GLN A 72 3.63 17.15 -17.97
N GLU A 73 2.45 17.65 -18.38
CA GLU A 73 2.30 18.50 -19.57
C GLU A 73 2.21 19.99 -19.25
N LEU A 74 1.58 20.39 -18.14
CA LEU A 74 1.46 21.80 -17.74
C LEU A 74 2.79 22.58 -17.73
N PRO A 75 3.90 22.08 -17.13
CA PRO A 75 5.19 22.77 -17.19
C PRO A 75 5.73 22.97 -18.61
N LYS A 76 5.40 22.07 -19.56
CA LYS A 76 5.83 22.17 -20.96
C LYS A 76 5.01 23.24 -21.68
N GLN A 77 3.69 23.14 -21.59
CA GLN A 77 2.75 24.07 -22.21
C GLN A 77 2.94 25.51 -21.71
N LEU A 78 3.24 25.69 -20.42
CA LEU A 78 3.59 27.00 -19.84
C LEU A 78 4.95 27.52 -20.32
N SER A 79 5.95 26.67 -20.51
CA SER A 79 7.25 27.09 -21.03
C SER A 79 7.18 27.53 -22.50
N GLU A 80 6.25 26.96 -23.29
CA GLU A 80 6.00 27.36 -24.68
C GLU A 80 5.07 28.58 -24.78
N SER A 81 3.96 28.58 -24.05
CA SER A 81 2.89 29.60 -24.20
C SER A 81 3.18 30.92 -23.48
N ALA A 82 3.93 30.87 -22.38
CA ALA A 82 4.17 32.05 -21.54
C ALA A 82 5.58 32.67 -21.74
N GLY A 83 6.39 32.13 -22.65
CA GLY A 83 7.62 32.79 -23.13
C GLY A 83 8.74 32.99 -22.11
N ASP A 84 9.59 33.97 -22.38
CA ASP A 84 10.74 34.35 -21.56
C ASP A 84 10.32 34.99 -20.22
N PRO A 85 11.15 34.92 -19.15
CA PRO A 85 10.77 35.35 -17.80
C PRO A 85 10.29 36.81 -17.67
N GLU A 86 10.87 37.70 -18.51
CA GLU A 86 10.53 39.13 -18.59
C GLU A 86 9.18 39.37 -19.31
N ASP A 87 8.87 38.55 -20.32
CA ASP A 87 7.64 38.60 -21.14
C ASP A 87 6.51 37.70 -20.61
N ARG A 88 6.73 37.00 -19.48
CA ARG A 88 5.79 36.05 -18.87
C ARG A 88 4.55 36.76 -18.32
N THR A 89 3.58 36.97 -19.21
CA THR A 89 2.27 37.61 -18.96
C THR A 89 1.24 36.64 -18.37
N VAL A 90 0.22 37.21 -17.70
CA VAL A 90 -0.97 36.47 -17.25
C VAL A 90 -1.66 35.76 -18.42
N GLN A 91 -1.77 36.41 -19.58
CA GLN A 91 -2.40 35.85 -20.77
C GLN A 91 -1.61 34.65 -21.32
N GLY A 92 -0.28 34.69 -21.32
CA GLY A 92 0.56 33.55 -21.72
C GLY A 92 0.42 32.35 -20.77
N ILE A 93 0.30 32.61 -19.46
CA ILE A 93 0.03 31.57 -18.45
C ILE A 93 -1.35 30.94 -18.67
N GLN A 94 -2.38 31.76 -18.86
CA GLN A 94 -3.74 31.30 -19.15
C GLN A 94 -3.81 30.49 -20.46
N ALA A 95 -3.08 30.90 -21.49
CA ALA A 95 -2.94 30.14 -22.73
C ALA A 95 -2.28 28.78 -22.51
N GLY A 96 -1.25 28.67 -21.66
CA GLY A 96 -0.61 27.39 -21.33
C GLY A 96 -1.53 26.42 -20.58
N PHE A 97 -2.38 26.91 -19.67
CA PHE A 97 -3.42 26.09 -19.05
C PHE A 97 -4.46 25.60 -20.07
N LEU A 98 -4.94 26.48 -20.96
CA LEU A 98 -5.88 26.11 -22.02
C LEU A 98 -5.26 25.10 -23.01
N ALA A 99 -3.98 25.24 -23.35
CA ALA A 99 -3.25 24.29 -24.19
C ALA A 99 -3.07 22.92 -23.50
N THR A 100 -2.87 22.91 -22.17
CA THR A 100 -2.83 21.68 -21.37
C THR A 100 -4.19 20.98 -21.34
N ASP A 101 -5.29 21.73 -21.18
CA ASP A 101 -6.66 21.19 -21.16
C ASP A 101 -7.07 20.61 -22.52
N GLU A 102 -6.70 21.27 -23.63
CA GLU A 102 -6.91 20.76 -24.98
C GLU A 102 -6.03 19.52 -25.28
N ALA A 103 -4.79 19.50 -24.81
CA ALA A 103 -3.94 18.30 -24.91
C ALA A 103 -4.52 17.12 -24.10
N LEU A 104 -5.11 17.38 -22.93
CA LEU A 104 -5.81 16.38 -22.13
C LEU A 104 -7.09 15.91 -22.82
N ARG A 105 -7.85 16.78 -23.51
CA ARG A 105 -9.03 16.40 -24.30
C ARG A 105 -8.68 15.36 -25.38
N GLN A 106 -7.49 15.47 -25.96
CA GLN A 106 -6.98 14.53 -26.97
C GLN A 106 -6.51 13.19 -26.40
N SER A 107 -6.35 13.06 -25.07
CA SER A 107 -6.05 11.77 -24.43
C SER A 107 -7.29 10.89 -24.24
N HIS A 108 -8.50 11.45 -24.40
CA HIS A 108 -9.79 10.82 -24.09
C HIS A 108 -9.97 10.41 -22.62
N SER A 109 -9.31 11.12 -21.69
CA SER A 109 -9.64 11.01 -20.26
C SER A 109 -10.99 11.67 -19.96
N GLU A 110 -11.81 11.00 -19.15
CA GLU A 110 -13.06 11.53 -18.59
C GLU A 110 -12.85 12.14 -17.18
N ALA A 111 -11.66 12.01 -16.61
CA ALA A 111 -11.32 12.55 -15.30
C ALA A 111 -11.16 14.08 -15.34
N GLY A 112 -11.21 14.72 -14.17
CA GLY A 112 -10.84 16.12 -13.99
C GLY A 112 -9.73 16.26 -12.96
N ALA A 113 -9.09 17.42 -12.94
CA ALA A 113 -8.10 17.76 -11.93
C ALA A 113 -8.09 19.26 -11.62
N VAL A 114 -8.18 19.60 -10.35
CA VAL A 114 -7.86 20.92 -9.81
C VAL A 114 -6.35 21.14 -9.93
N VAL A 115 -5.92 22.39 -10.14
CA VAL A 115 -4.51 22.74 -10.28
C VAL A 115 -4.18 23.96 -9.43
N VAL A 116 -3.22 23.80 -8.51
CA VAL A 116 -2.53 24.93 -7.89
C VAL A 116 -1.02 24.86 -8.17
N ALA A 117 -0.44 25.95 -8.64
CA ALA A 117 0.95 25.98 -9.07
C ALA A 117 1.65 27.31 -8.75
N SER A 118 2.98 27.31 -8.81
CA SER A 118 3.80 28.52 -8.73
C SER A 118 4.98 28.50 -9.69
N ILE A 119 5.34 29.68 -10.22
CA ILE A 119 6.59 29.95 -10.92
C ILE A 119 7.40 30.93 -10.08
N VAL A 120 8.65 30.62 -9.78
CA VAL A 120 9.55 31.45 -8.98
C VAL A 120 10.72 31.93 -9.83
N THR A 121 10.70 33.22 -10.19
CA THR A 121 11.70 33.88 -11.05
C THR A 121 12.69 34.68 -10.20
N PRO A 122 14.02 34.44 -10.24
CA PRO A 122 15.00 35.31 -9.61
C PRO A 122 15.01 36.71 -10.24
N LEU A 123 15.04 37.77 -9.41
CA LEU A 123 15.18 39.18 -9.83
C LEU A 123 16.57 39.75 -9.50
N GLY A 124 17.43 38.98 -8.83
CA GLY A 124 18.71 39.41 -8.30
C GLY A 124 18.61 40.16 -6.97
N ASN A 125 19.76 40.41 -6.34
CA ASN A 125 19.89 41.04 -5.03
C ASN A 125 19.06 40.36 -3.91
N GLY A 126 18.92 39.02 -3.95
CA GLY A 126 18.13 38.25 -2.99
C GLY A 126 16.62 38.47 -3.10
N LYS A 127 16.11 38.93 -4.25
CA LYS A 127 14.69 39.11 -4.53
C LYS A 127 14.20 38.17 -5.62
N TYR A 128 12.96 37.72 -5.48
CA TYR A 128 12.32 36.75 -6.36
C TYR A 128 10.89 37.21 -6.66
N LYS A 129 10.41 36.96 -7.88
CA LYS A 129 9.00 37.09 -8.24
C LYS A 129 8.36 35.71 -8.18
N VAL A 130 7.37 35.55 -7.30
CA VAL A 130 6.51 34.36 -7.27
C VAL A 130 5.24 34.69 -8.04
N ARG A 131 4.89 33.85 -9.02
CA ARG A 131 3.59 33.87 -9.71
C ARG A 131 2.80 32.65 -9.27
N ILE A 132 1.82 32.82 -8.40
CA ILE A 132 0.90 31.74 -7.98
C ILE A 132 -0.30 31.68 -8.92
N MET A 133 -0.71 30.45 -9.26
CA MET A 133 -1.74 30.14 -10.25
C MET A 133 -2.72 29.14 -9.64
N ASN A 134 -4.03 29.36 -9.77
CA ASN A 134 -5.05 28.44 -9.27
C ASN A 134 -6.21 28.25 -10.25
N ALA A 135 -6.61 27.00 -10.47
CA ALA A 135 -7.82 26.60 -11.17
C ALA A 135 -8.50 25.46 -10.40
N GLY A 136 -9.48 25.84 -9.55
CA GLY A 136 -10.18 24.97 -8.60
C GLY A 136 -9.97 25.44 -7.15
N ASP A 137 -10.00 24.53 -6.19
CA ASP A 137 -10.06 24.81 -4.74
C ASP A 137 -8.89 24.28 -3.90
N SER A 138 -7.87 23.71 -4.53
CA SER A 138 -6.52 23.66 -3.98
C SER A 138 -5.97 25.08 -3.77
N ARG A 139 -5.02 25.27 -2.85
CA ARG A 139 -4.58 26.61 -2.43
C ARG A 139 -3.06 26.77 -2.35
N ALA A 140 -2.61 27.97 -2.71
CA ALA A 140 -1.24 28.44 -2.55
C ALA A 140 -1.20 29.52 -1.47
N VAL A 141 -0.18 29.47 -0.62
CA VAL A 141 0.03 30.42 0.48
C VAL A 141 1.49 30.87 0.45
N VAL A 142 1.72 32.19 0.45
CA VAL A 142 3.05 32.81 0.39
C VAL A 142 3.21 33.72 1.61
N PHE A 143 4.23 33.52 2.42
CA PHE A 143 4.43 34.25 3.69
C PHE A 143 5.90 34.51 3.98
N SER A 144 6.18 35.56 4.76
CA SER A 144 7.55 36.00 5.00
C SER A 144 8.24 35.19 6.09
N GLY A 145 9.47 34.76 5.85
CA GLY A 145 10.31 34.11 6.86
C GLY A 145 10.88 35.07 7.91
N LYS A 146 10.61 36.38 7.79
CA LYS A 146 11.22 37.44 8.62
C LYS A 146 10.32 37.94 9.75
N HIS A 147 9.00 37.75 9.65
CA HIS A 147 8.03 38.20 10.65
C HIS A 147 7.70 37.08 11.63
N VAL A 148 8.54 36.90 12.65
CA VAL A 148 8.35 35.85 13.66
C VAL A 148 8.57 36.42 15.07
N ASP A 149 7.49 36.70 15.81
CA ASP A 149 7.56 36.99 17.26
C ASP A 149 7.74 35.67 18.03
N MET A 150 9.00 35.24 18.12
CA MET A 150 9.43 34.03 18.83
C MET A 150 8.81 33.91 20.22
N ALA A 151 8.71 35.03 20.95
CA ALA A 151 8.22 35.04 22.32
C ALA A 151 6.71 34.79 22.43
N LYS A 152 5.92 34.94 21.35
CA LYS A 152 4.51 34.49 21.30
C LYS A 152 4.41 33.03 20.84
N LEU A 153 5.21 32.62 19.86
CA LEU A 153 5.16 31.28 19.27
C LEU A 153 5.61 30.19 20.27
N GLU A 154 6.67 30.42 21.04
CA GLU A 154 7.08 29.51 22.12
C GLU A 154 5.95 29.28 23.14
N ARG A 155 5.19 30.33 23.49
CA ARG A 155 4.04 30.21 24.41
C ARG A 155 2.90 29.37 23.82
N ALA A 156 2.60 29.53 22.53
CA ALA A 156 1.59 28.70 21.85
C ALA A 156 2.01 27.22 21.81
N GLN A 157 3.30 26.94 21.61
CA GLN A 157 3.86 25.58 21.60
C GLN A 157 3.78 24.92 22.99
N ASP A 158 4.05 25.69 24.03
CA ASP A 158 4.02 25.24 25.43
C ASP A 158 2.58 24.88 25.89
N ASP A 159 1.56 25.60 25.42
CA ASP A 159 0.15 25.33 25.74
C ASP A 159 -0.40 24.11 24.99
N VAL A 160 -0.06 23.93 23.70
CA VAL A 160 -0.41 22.72 22.94
C VAL A 160 0.24 21.47 23.56
N THR A 161 1.53 21.56 23.90
CA THR A 161 2.28 20.44 24.50
C THR A 161 1.72 20.04 25.87
N LYS A 162 1.35 21.02 26.71
CA LYS A 162 0.73 20.75 28.02
C LYS A 162 -0.65 20.11 27.92
N GLN A 163 -1.43 20.34 26.87
CA GLN A 163 -2.71 19.63 26.71
C GLN A 163 -2.51 18.17 26.30
N LEU A 164 -1.59 17.89 25.37
CA LEU A 164 -1.23 16.52 24.97
C LEU A 164 -0.67 15.67 26.12
N CYS A 165 0.00 16.30 27.10
CA CYS A 165 0.56 15.62 28.26
C CYS A 165 -0.40 15.46 29.46
N ASN A 166 -1.65 15.94 29.41
CA ASN A 166 -2.56 15.99 30.57
C ASN A 166 -3.74 15.01 30.51
N ASP A 167 -3.85 14.14 29.50
CA ASP A 167 -4.92 13.15 29.36
C ASP A 167 -4.70 11.88 30.23
N ASP A 168 -4.21 12.08 31.46
CA ASP A 168 -4.03 11.03 32.47
C ASP A 168 -4.74 11.44 33.79
N SER A 169 -6.07 11.55 33.72
CA SER A 169 -6.91 11.59 34.94
C SER A 169 -8.27 10.92 34.75
N THR A 170 -8.69 10.21 35.79
CA THR A 170 -9.85 9.30 35.82
C THR A 170 -11.13 9.99 36.30
N GLU A 171 -12.28 9.68 35.69
CA GLU A 171 -13.47 9.03 36.31
C GLU A 171 -14.75 9.21 35.48
N ALA A 172 -15.77 8.38 35.75
CA ALA A 172 -17.00 8.28 34.96
C ALA A 172 -18.17 9.12 35.49
N SER A 173 -19.04 9.62 34.61
CA SER A 173 -20.46 9.84 34.97
C SER A 173 -21.45 9.88 33.80
N SER A 174 -22.40 8.94 33.86
CA SER A 174 -23.83 8.99 33.44
C SER A 174 -24.30 9.59 32.10
N GLU A 175 -25.14 8.81 31.42
CA GLU A 175 -26.06 9.21 30.35
C GLU A 175 -26.91 10.47 30.67
N ARG A 176 -26.88 11.47 29.76
CA ARG A 176 -28.05 12.29 29.42
C ARG A 176 -27.81 13.20 28.21
N GLY A 177 -28.82 13.33 27.34
CA GLY A 177 -29.00 14.51 26.50
C GLY A 177 -28.67 14.36 25.01
N LEU A 178 -29.70 14.07 24.21
CA LEU A 178 -29.70 14.37 22.78
C LEU A 178 -29.78 15.90 22.56
N LEU A 179 -29.25 16.38 21.42
CA LEU A 179 -29.44 17.72 20.85
C LEU A 179 -28.76 18.90 21.58
N GLY A 180 -27.55 19.23 21.13
CA GLY A 180 -26.89 20.52 21.37
C GLY A 180 -25.60 20.60 20.56
N GLY A 181 -25.55 21.50 19.56
CA GLY A 181 -24.32 21.74 18.80
C GLY A 181 -23.30 22.46 19.67
N GLY A 182 -22.24 21.76 20.08
CA GLY A 182 -21.15 22.29 20.87
C GLY A 182 -19.84 21.58 20.53
N ASP A 183 -18.80 22.36 20.29
CA ASP A 183 -17.43 21.95 19.94
C ASP A 183 -16.87 20.99 21.02
N PRO A 184 -16.73 19.67 20.77
CA PRO A 184 -16.40 18.69 21.83
C PRO A 184 -14.93 18.71 22.25
N LEU A 185 -14.06 19.34 21.47
CA LEU A 185 -12.72 19.75 21.85
C LEU A 185 -12.65 21.29 21.71
N GLY A 186 -11.81 21.96 22.52
CA GLY A 186 -11.71 23.43 22.55
C GLY A 186 -11.04 24.08 21.32
N SER A 187 -11.14 23.46 20.15
CA SER A 187 -10.41 23.73 18.92
C SER A 187 -10.47 25.21 18.52
N LYS A 188 -11.66 25.83 18.59
CA LYS A 188 -11.85 27.24 18.20
C LYS A 188 -11.34 28.28 19.20
N LYS A 189 -10.85 27.89 20.39
CA LYS A 189 -10.37 28.85 21.41
C LYS A 189 -8.85 28.86 21.62
N ASN A 190 -8.15 27.78 21.30
CA ASN A 190 -6.74 27.64 21.68
C ASN A 190 -5.74 27.95 20.54
N LEU A 191 -6.19 28.17 19.29
CA LEU A 191 -5.35 28.68 18.20
C LEU A 191 -5.42 30.22 18.01
N ALA A 192 -6.30 30.91 18.75
CA ALA A 192 -6.62 32.33 18.56
C ALA A 192 -5.61 33.33 19.18
N ALA A 193 -4.33 32.95 19.29
CA ALA A 193 -3.29 33.75 19.98
C ALA A 193 -2.40 34.60 19.04
N LEU A 194 -2.51 34.40 17.72
CA LEU A 194 -1.72 35.07 16.69
C LEU A 194 -2.63 35.62 15.59
N SER A 195 -2.44 36.87 15.19
CA SER A 195 -3.19 37.52 14.09
C SER A 195 -2.52 37.28 12.72
N GLU A 196 -3.16 37.72 11.62
CA GLU A 196 -2.56 37.71 10.28
C GLU A 196 -1.17 38.41 10.25
N ASP A 197 -1.04 39.51 11.02
CA ASP A 197 0.22 40.25 11.20
C ASP A 197 1.35 39.41 11.83
N ASP A 198 1.02 38.38 12.61
CA ASP A 198 2.00 37.57 13.37
C ASP A 198 2.64 36.44 12.55
N VAL A 199 2.11 36.12 11.36
CA VAL A 199 2.69 35.13 10.42
C VAL A 199 3.17 35.74 9.11
N GLY A 200 2.97 37.05 8.90
CA GLY A 200 3.52 37.77 7.75
C GLY A 200 3.04 37.26 6.39
N LEU A 201 1.74 36.97 6.25
CA LEU A 201 1.15 36.51 5.00
C LEU A 201 1.32 37.56 3.89
N LEU A 202 1.92 37.18 2.76
CA LEU A 202 2.23 38.06 1.63
C LEU A 202 1.21 37.90 0.49
N ALA A 203 0.77 36.67 0.22
CA ALA A 203 -0.28 36.37 -0.75
C ALA A 203 -0.90 34.99 -0.48
N ALA A 204 -2.14 34.80 -0.91
CA ALA A 204 -2.74 33.47 -1.07
C ALA A 204 -3.56 33.42 -2.37
N THR A 205 -3.81 32.23 -2.91
CA THR A 205 -4.86 32.06 -3.94
C THR A 205 -6.24 32.11 -3.30
N LYS A 206 -7.25 32.27 -4.14
CA LYS A 206 -8.65 32.09 -3.75
C LYS A 206 -9.14 30.79 -4.41
N ASP A 207 -9.90 30.01 -3.67
CA ASP A 207 -10.57 28.81 -4.15
C ASP A 207 -11.68 29.21 -5.14
N HIS A 208 -12.01 28.32 -6.07
CA HIS A 208 -13.05 28.51 -7.08
C HIS A 208 -14.21 27.54 -6.84
N LYS A 209 -15.19 27.97 -6.05
CA LYS A 209 -16.37 27.16 -5.72
C LYS A 209 -17.57 27.59 -6.60
N PRO A 210 -18.47 26.68 -7.01
CA PRO A 210 -19.58 27.00 -7.92
C PRO A 210 -20.51 28.15 -7.50
N ASP A 211 -20.65 28.41 -6.20
CA ASP A 211 -21.49 29.46 -5.64
C ASP A 211 -20.83 30.84 -5.55
N ASP A 212 -19.53 30.94 -5.85
CA ASP A 212 -18.84 32.22 -5.96
C ASP A 212 -19.54 33.15 -6.97
N PRO A 213 -19.73 34.45 -6.69
CA PRO A 213 -20.55 35.32 -7.53
C PRO A 213 -20.15 35.37 -9.01
N GLU A 214 -18.84 35.37 -9.31
CA GLU A 214 -18.31 35.41 -10.68
C GLU A 214 -18.39 34.04 -11.36
N GLU A 215 -18.10 32.97 -10.63
CA GLU A 215 -18.17 31.58 -11.12
C GLU A 215 -19.62 31.20 -11.44
N LYS A 216 -20.53 31.50 -10.51
CA LYS A 216 -21.97 31.30 -10.66
C LYS A 216 -22.53 32.08 -11.84
N ALA A 217 -22.15 33.35 -12.00
CA ALA A 217 -22.59 34.15 -13.13
C ALA A 217 -22.15 33.54 -14.47
N ARG A 218 -20.89 33.07 -14.58
CA ARG A 218 -20.41 32.36 -15.77
C ARG A 218 -21.17 31.05 -15.99
N ILE A 219 -21.36 30.24 -14.94
CA ILE A 219 -22.10 28.96 -15.01
C ILE A 219 -23.53 29.19 -15.52
N GLU A 220 -24.23 30.21 -15.02
CA GLU A 220 -25.60 30.56 -15.43
C GLU A 220 -25.65 31.17 -16.85
N GLU A 221 -24.69 32.02 -17.24
CA GLU A 221 -24.57 32.55 -18.62
C GLU A 221 -24.28 31.41 -19.63
N ALA A 222 -23.47 30.43 -19.24
CA ALA A 222 -23.19 29.22 -20.00
C ALA A 222 -24.33 28.18 -19.98
N GLY A 223 -25.55 28.55 -19.53
CA GLY A 223 -26.73 27.68 -19.51
C GLY A 223 -26.69 26.55 -18.47
N GLY A 224 -25.78 26.63 -17.50
CA GLY A 224 -25.74 25.75 -16.33
C GLY A 224 -26.61 26.28 -15.18
N PHE A 225 -26.48 25.64 -14.02
CA PHE A 225 -27.04 26.12 -12.76
C PHE A 225 -26.14 25.69 -11.60
N VAL A 226 -26.31 26.32 -10.43
CA VAL A 226 -25.61 25.96 -9.20
C VAL A 226 -26.63 25.46 -8.18
N SER A 227 -26.39 24.29 -7.58
CA SER A 227 -27.29 23.73 -6.56
C SER A 227 -27.29 24.55 -5.27
N SER A 228 -28.42 24.57 -4.57
CA SER A 228 -28.56 25.14 -3.22
C SER A 228 -28.26 24.17 -2.08
N GLU A 229 -27.77 22.97 -2.40
CA GLU A 229 -27.25 22.00 -1.42
C GLU A 229 -25.82 22.37 -1.05
N GLU A 230 -25.39 22.02 0.17
CA GLU A 230 -24.03 22.27 0.68
C GLU A 230 -23.18 20.98 0.62
N PRO A 231 -21.96 21.00 0.05
CA PRO A 231 -21.37 22.10 -0.71
C PRO A 231 -22.07 22.30 -2.06
N ALA A 232 -22.08 23.54 -2.55
CA ALA A 232 -22.69 23.91 -3.82
C ALA A 232 -22.06 23.18 -5.02
N ARG A 233 -22.89 22.79 -6.00
CA ARG A 233 -22.48 21.99 -7.15
C ARG A 233 -22.92 22.57 -8.47
N LEU A 234 -21.98 22.68 -9.40
CA LEU A 234 -22.21 22.92 -10.81
C LEU A 234 -23.08 21.81 -11.39
N CYS A 235 -24.23 22.21 -11.93
CA CYS A 235 -25.31 21.34 -12.42
C CYS A 235 -25.75 20.24 -11.43
N GLY A 236 -25.57 20.44 -10.13
CA GLY A 236 -25.91 19.47 -9.09
C GLY A 236 -24.93 18.28 -8.96
N VAL A 237 -23.80 18.29 -9.65
CA VAL A 237 -22.84 17.16 -9.68
C VAL A 237 -21.45 17.57 -9.18
N LEU A 238 -20.78 18.46 -9.90
CA LEU A 238 -19.37 18.81 -9.67
C LEU A 238 -19.25 19.91 -8.60
N ALA A 239 -18.43 19.72 -7.57
CA ALA A 239 -18.23 20.71 -6.49
C ALA A 239 -17.23 21.84 -6.85
N LEU A 240 -16.81 21.88 -8.11
CA LEU A 240 -15.77 22.74 -8.65
C LEU A 240 -16.33 23.58 -9.79
N SER A 241 -15.80 24.78 -9.97
CA SER A 241 -16.10 25.63 -11.12
C SER A 241 -14.93 25.78 -12.09
N ARG A 242 -13.71 25.40 -11.69
CA ARG A 242 -12.51 25.44 -12.52
C ARG A 242 -11.63 24.20 -12.31
N GLY A 243 -10.89 23.82 -13.35
CA GLY A 243 -9.98 22.66 -13.37
C GLY A 243 -9.64 22.21 -14.79
N LEU A 244 -8.67 21.30 -14.92
CA LEU A 244 -8.40 20.53 -16.13
C LEU A 244 -9.43 19.39 -16.27
N GLY A 245 -9.67 18.91 -17.49
CA GLY A 245 -10.58 17.78 -17.74
C GLY A 245 -12.05 18.17 -17.71
N ASP A 246 -12.93 17.36 -17.12
CA ASP A 246 -14.37 17.68 -16.96
C ASP A 246 -15.08 18.07 -18.27
N PHE A 247 -14.71 17.46 -19.40
CA PHE A 247 -15.07 17.96 -20.73
C PHE A 247 -16.59 18.01 -21.00
N ALA A 248 -17.39 17.21 -20.30
CA ALA A 248 -18.86 17.29 -20.31
C ALA A 248 -19.41 18.68 -19.92
N TYR A 249 -18.62 19.50 -19.21
CA TYR A 249 -18.95 20.88 -18.83
C TYR A 249 -18.22 21.94 -19.67
N LYS A 250 -17.50 21.52 -20.71
CA LYS A 250 -16.64 22.32 -21.59
C LYS A 250 -16.91 22.13 -23.09
N ASP A 251 -18.06 21.57 -23.47
CA ASP A 251 -18.36 21.16 -24.86
C ASP A 251 -19.41 22.05 -25.57
N ASP A 252 -19.63 23.27 -25.07
CA ASP A 252 -20.52 24.22 -25.74
C ASP A 252 -19.78 24.92 -26.90
N ALA A 253 -20.09 24.53 -28.13
CA ALA A 253 -19.41 25.01 -29.34
C ALA A 253 -19.65 26.51 -29.66
N ASP A 254 -20.67 27.15 -29.07
CA ASP A 254 -20.95 28.57 -29.25
C ASP A 254 -20.19 29.45 -28.21
N LEU A 255 -19.52 28.83 -27.23
CA LEU A 255 -18.78 29.51 -26.15
C LEU A 255 -17.27 29.31 -26.27
N SER A 256 -16.51 30.36 -25.98
CA SER A 256 -15.04 30.27 -25.86
C SER A 256 -14.63 29.50 -24.59
N ALA A 257 -13.40 28.98 -24.56
CA ALA A 257 -12.93 28.10 -23.47
C ALA A 257 -12.93 28.75 -22.07
N ASP A 258 -12.88 30.08 -22.01
CA ASP A 258 -12.99 30.92 -20.80
C ASP A 258 -14.45 31.18 -20.36
N LYS A 259 -15.44 30.78 -21.16
CA LYS A 259 -16.87 30.98 -20.93
C LYS A 259 -17.67 29.69 -20.75
N GLN A 260 -17.00 28.55 -20.72
CA GLN A 260 -17.63 27.26 -20.44
C GLN A 260 -18.15 27.18 -18.99
N LYS A 261 -18.96 26.16 -18.67
CA LYS A 261 -19.54 26.00 -17.33
C LYS A 261 -18.41 25.76 -16.30
N CYS A 262 -17.58 24.75 -16.55
CA CYS A 262 -16.27 24.59 -15.92
C CYS A 262 -15.21 25.20 -16.84
N ILE A 263 -14.14 25.82 -16.33
CA ILE A 263 -13.05 26.37 -17.16
C ILE A 263 -11.67 25.97 -16.64
N ALA A 264 -10.71 25.77 -17.54
CA ALA A 264 -9.31 25.54 -17.17
C ALA A 264 -8.51 26.84 -16.92
N VAL A 265 -9.12 28.02 -17.10
CA VAL A 265 -8.43 29.31 -16.99
C VAL A 265 -8.07 29.61 -15.54
N PRO A 266 -6.78 29.75 -15.18
CA PRO A 266 -6.36 30.04 -13.82
C PRO A 266 -6.54 31.52 -13.46
N ASP A 267 -6.80 31.75 -12.19
CA ASP A 267 -6.46 33.01 -11.53
C ASP A 267 -4.93 33.04 -11.34
N VAL A 268 -4.29 34.18 -11.66
CA VAL A 268 -2.84 34.38 -11.55
C VAL A 268 -2.56 35.61 -10.68
N ARG A 269 -1.70 35.46 -9.67
CA ARG A 269 -1.25 36.56 -8.80
C ARG A 269 0.27 36.63 -8.78
N GLU A 270 0.84 37.83 -8.93
CA GLU A 270 2.28 38.06 -8.79
C GLU A 270 2.58 38.70 -7.43
N VAL A 271 3.61 38.20 -6.74
CA VAL A 271 4.16 38.80 -5.51
C VAL A 271 5.69 38.79 -5.58
N VAL A 272 6.32 39.84 -5.03
CA VAL A 272 7.79 39.89 -4.89
C VAL A 272 8.14 39.51 -3.47
N VAL A 273 8.99 38.50 -3.33
CA VAL A 273 9.47 37.94 -2.06
C VAL A 273 10.98 38.12 -1.94
N GLU A 274 11.52 37.96 -0.74
CA GLU A 274 12.94 38.01 -0.46
C GLU A 274 13.48 36.63 -0.06
N ALA A 275 14.80 36.43 -0.17
CA ALA A 275 15.44 35.20 0.31
C ALA A 275 15.09 34.92 1.78
N GLY A 276 14.64 33.69 2.06
CA GLY A 276 14.09 33.26 3.35
C GLY A 276 12.57 33.20 3.43
N ASP A 277 11.84 33.76 2.46
CA ASP A 277 10.38 33.67 2.39
C ASP A 277 9.91 32.31 1.82
N TRP A 278 8.64 31.99 2.08
CA TRP A 278 8.05 30.66 1.89
C TRP A 278 6.90 30.65 0.90
N VAL A 279 6.77 29.55 0.16
CA VAL A 279 5.60 29.22 -0.65
C VAL A 279 5.11 27.82 -0.24
N VAL A 280 3.81 27.66 -0.01
CA VAL A 280 3.17 26.38 0.24
C VAL A 280 2.06 26.15 -0.76
N LEU A 281 1.99 24.95 -1.34
CA LEU A 281 0.93 24.49 -2.24
C LEU A 281 0.29 23.23 -1.64
N ALA A 282 -1.03 23.17 -1.46
CA ALA A 282 -1.71 21.95 -1.01
C ALA A 282 -3.15 21.85 -1.54
N CYS A 283 -3.70 20.63 -1.54
CA CYS A 283 -5.07 20.32 -1.94
C CYS A 283 -6.12 20.62 -0.85
N ASP A 284 -7.40 20.44 -1.18
CA ASP A 284 -8.51 20.72 -0.25
C ASP A 284 -8.46 19.83 1.00
N GLY A 285 -7.97 18.60 0.90
CA GLY A 285 -7.77 17.67 2.01
C GLY A 285 -6.88 18.21 3.15
N VAL A 286 -6.10 19.27 2.90
CA VAL A 286 -5.41 20.08 3.92
C VAL A 286 -6.23 21.33 4.29
N PHE A 287 -6.69 22.09 3.29
CA PHE A 287 -7.26 23.43 3.50
C PHE A 287 -8.73 23.49 3.90
N ASP A 288 -9.48 22.38 3.81
CA ASP A 288 -10.80 22.20 4.42
C ASP A 288 -10.71 22.11 5.95
N VAL A 289 -9.55 21.69 6.49
CA VAL A 289 -9.34 21.45 7.92
C VAL A 289 -8.30 22.37 8.57
N MET A 290 -7.42 23.02 7.80
CA MET A 290 -6.44 24.00 8.27
C MET A 290 -6.58 25.35 7.58
N SER A 291 -6.44 26.44 8.35
CA SER A 291 -6.35 27.79 7.79
C SER A 291 -4.98 28.07 7.15
N ASN A 292 -4.90 29.13 6.33
CA ASN A 292 -3.64 29.57 5.73
C ASN A 292 -2.60 29.91 6.81
N GLU A 293 -3.07 30.54 7.89
CA GLU A 293 -2.29 30.99 9.04
C GLU A 293 -1.80 29.82 9.88
N ASP A 294 -2.60 28.76 10.02
CA ASP A 294 -2.19 27.54 10.72
C ASP A 294 -1.12 26.79 9.92
N VAL A 295 -1.28 26.63 8.60
CA VAL A 295 -0.26 25.98 7.74
C VAL A 295 1.04 26.78 7.78
N ALA A 296 0.99 28.11 7.59
CA ALA A 296 2.17 28.97 7.67
C ALA A 296 2.88 28.84 9.03
N ARG A 297 2.12 28.83 10.13
CA ARG A 297 2.64 28.67 11.50
C ARG A 297 3.36 27.34 11.70
N GLU A 298 2.76 26.22 11.28
CA GLU A 298 3.38 24.89 11.44
C GLU A 298 4.71 24.79 10.69
N VAL A 299 4.81 25.44 9.52
CA VAL A 299 6.04 25.52 8.71
C VAL A 299 7.09 26.40 9.39
N MET A 300 6.76 27.63 9.78
CA MET A 300 7.74 28.54 10.39
C MET A 300 8.38 27.95 11.66
N VAL A 301 7.56 27.39 12.57
CA VAL A 301 8.04 26.86 13.86
C VAL A 301 9.07 25.74 13.67
N ARG A 302 8.86 24.86 12.68
CA ARG A 302 9.71 23.69 12.46
C ARG A 302 10.89 23.95 11.52
N ALA A 303 10.72 24.82 10.53
CA ALA A 303 11.84 25.26 9.71
C ALA A 303 12.93 25.94 10.57
N GLN A 304 12.53 26.64 11.64
CA GLN A 304 13.45 27.26 12.59
C GLN A 304 14.18 26.28 13.51
N SER A 305 13.62 25.09 13.81
CA SER A 305 14.35 24.02 14.52
C SER A 305 15.34 23.28 13.60
N GLY A 306 15.41 23.65 12.33
CA GLY A 306 16.24 22.98 11.32
C GLY A 306 15.64 21.68 10.80
N GLN A 307 14.32 21.48 10.97
CA GLN A 307 13.63 20.30 10.48
C GLN A 307 13.50 20.31 8.95
N ASP A 308 13.56 19.12 8.38
CA ASP A 308 13.44 18.90 6.94
C ASP A 308 12.04 19.26 6.40
N LEU A 309 11.98 19.93 5.24
CA LEU A 309 10.71 20.43 4.70
C LEU A 309 9.70 19.34 4.35
N ALA A 310 10.15 18.14 3.94
CA ALA A 310 9.22 17.05 3.65
C ALA A 310 8.69 16.41 4.95
N GLU A 311 9.50 16.34 6.01
CA GLU A 311 9.02 15.96 7.35
C GLU A 311 8.00 16.97 7.90
N ILE A 312 8.22 18.27 7.70
CA ILE A 312 7.24 19.30 8.05
C ILE A 312 5.92 19.10 7.30
N ALA A 313 5.98 18.85 5.98
CA ALA A 313 4.80 18.53 5.19
C ALA A 313 4.10 17.25 5.70
N THR A 314 4.87 16.22 6.08
CA THR A 314 4.35 14.98 6.69
C THR A 314 3.53 15.27 7.94
N GLU A 315 4.04 16.11 8.85
CA GLU A 315 3.34 16.46 10.08
C GLU A 315 2.06 17.26 9.82
N VAL A 316 2.04 18.14 8.82
CA VAL A 316 0.81 18.81 8.37
C VAL A 316 -0.23 17.78 7.94
N LEU A 317 0.13 16.81 7.08
CA LEU A 317 -0.82 15.78 6.63
C LEU A 317 -1.26 14.86 7.77
N GLN A 318 -0.35 14.44 8.64
CA GLN A 318 -0.68 13.61 9.80
C GLN A 318 -1.59 14.34 10.80
N ARG A 319 -1.45 15.66 10.95
CA ARG A 319 -2.37 16.48 11.75
C ARG A 319 -3.75 16.58 11.11
N CYS A 320 -3.82 16.83 9.80
CA CYS A 320 -5.08 16.84 9.05
C CYS A 320 -5.82 15.50 9.22
N LEU A 321 -5.12 14.37 9.05
CA LEU A 321 -5.70 13.03 9.16
C LEU A 321 -6.11 12.64 10.59
N ASN A 322 -5.22 12.83 11.57
CA ASN A 322 -5.39 12.23 12.91
C ASN A 322 -6.09 13.15 13.92
N LEU A 323 -5.97 14.47 13.78
CA LEU A 323 -6.44 15.44 14.78
C LEU A 323 -7.59 16.32 14.26
N LEU A 324 -7.65 16.55 12.94
CA LEU A 324 -8.63 17.44 12.31
C LEU A 324 -9.64 16.69 11.42
N ASP A 325 -9.59 15.35 11.44
CA ASP A 325 -10.53 14.41 10.81
C ASP A 325 -10.68 14.50 9.27
N SER A 326 -9.67 15.00 8.56
CA SER A 326 -9.66 14.99 7.09
C SER A 326 -9.87 13.57 6.53
N LYS A 327 -10.80 13.44 5.58
CA LYS A 327 -11.17 12.17 4.93
C LYS A 327 -10.68 12.06 3.49
N ASP A 328 -9.89 13.03 3.06
CA ASP A 328 -9.50 13.15 1.66
C ASP A 328 -8.15 12.54 1.33
N ASN A 329 -7.79 12.58 0.05
CA ASN A 329 -6.41 12.56 -0.36
C ASN A 329 -5.74 13.87 0.07
N MET A 330 -4.43 13.83 0.30
CA MET A 330 -3.71 14.93 0.94
C MET A 330 -2.32 15.07 0.33
N THR A 331 -2.06 16.21 -0.28
CA THR A 331 -0.75 16.61 -0.81
C THR A 331 -0.38 17.98 -0.27
N CYS A 332 0.82 18.12 0.28
CA CYS A 332 1.35 19.39 0.79
C CYS A 332 2.81 19.55 0.35
N MET A 333 3.10 20.64 -0.35
CA MET A 333 4.42 21.02 -0.86
C MET A 333 4.87 22.34 -0.23
N ILE A 334 6.06 22.35 0.37
CA ILE A 334 6.67 23.50 1.03
C ILE A 334 7.96 23.86 0.27
N ILE A 335 8.08 25.12 -0.14
CA ILE A 335 9.22 25.68 -0.86
C ILE A 335 9.84 26.83 -0.04
N ARG A 336 11.16 26.75 0.19
CA ARG A 336 12.01 27.84 0.69
C ARG A 336 12.71 28.52 -0.49
N VAL A 337 12.66 29.85 -0.54
CA VAL A 337 13.24 30.67 -1.61
C VAL A 337 14.57 31.32 -1.15
N GLY A 338 15.57 31.39 -2.03
CA GLY A 338 16.86 32.05 -1.82
C GLY A 338 17.84 31.27 -0.95
N THR A 339 18.02 29.97 -1.20
CA THR A 339 18.84 29.08 -0.36
C THR A 339 20.31 29.52 -0.26
N SER A 340 20.96 29.86 -1.38
CA SER A 340 22.36 30.30 -1.37
C SER A 340 22.58 31.67 -0.72
N GLU A 341 21.64 32.62 -0.85
CA GLU A 341 21.73 33.92 -0.16
C GLU A 341 21.62 33.81 1.37
N LEU A 342 21.00 32.74 1.86
CA LEU A 342 20.93 32.41 3.29
C LEU A 342 22.22 31.72 3.80
N GLY A 343 23.18 31.43 2.91
CA GLY A 343 24.39 30.68 3.26
C GLY A 343 24.12 29.21 3.58
N LEU A 344 22.94 28.70 3.20
CA LEU A 344 22.62 27.29 3.27
C LEU A 344 23.35 26.60 2.11
N GLU A 345 24.27 25.69 2.40
CA GLU A 345 24.71 24.78 1.35
C GLU A 345 23.49 23.96 0.92
N PRO A 346 23.21 23.82 -0.39
CA PRO A 346 22.25 22.83 -0.84
C PRO A 346 22.86 21.46 -0.54
N GLU A 347 22.55 20.94 0.66
CA GLU A 347 22.48 19.50 0.87
C GLU A 347 21.50 18.99 -0.18
N VAL A 348 22.01 18.58 -1.34
CA VAL A 348 21.23 17.86 -2.33
C VAL A 348 20.83 16.57 -1.62
N PRO A 349 19.57 16.44 -1.13
CA PRO A 349 19.16 15.20 -0.55
C PRO A 349 19.21 14.24 -1.74
N ASP A 350 19.91 13.12 -1.58
CA ASP A 350 19.94 12.06 -2.60
C ASP A 350 18.51 11.90 -3.12
N GLU A 351 18.26 11.77 -4.44
CA GLU A 351 16.91 11.78 -5.04
C GLU A 351 16.10 10.56 -4.56
N ARG A 352 15.67 10.63 -3.31
CA ARG A 352 14.91 9.65 -2.58
C ARG A 352 13.48 10.15 -2.67
N GLN A 353 12.67 9.40 -3.42
CA GLN A 353 11.35 9.10 -2.91
C GLN A 353 11.60 8.37 -1.59
N GLU A 354 11.56 9.10 -0.48
CA GLU A 354 11.48 8.47 0.83
C GLU A 354 10.02 8.09 1.05
N GLU A 355 9.66 6.92 0.55
CA GLU A 355 8.98 6.03 1.47
C GLU A 355 9.95 5.83 2.66
N LEU A 356 9.44 6.05 3.87
CA LEU A 356 10.19 5.91 5.12
C LEU A 356 10.90 4.54 5.14
N GLN A 357 12.23 4.52 4.92
CA GLN A 357 12.87 3.29 4.42
C GLN A 357 12.87 2.13 5.43
N LEU A 358 12.05 1.11 5.14
CA LEU A 358 12.22 -0.25 5.65
C LEU A 358 13.40 -0.97 4.95
N GLY A 359 14.61 -0.46 5.17
CA GLY A 359 15.90 -1.13 5.05
C GLY A 359 16.21 -2.01 3.82
N GLY A 360 17.07 -1.52 2.93
CA GLY A 360 18.18 -2.34 2.40
C GLY A 360 17.90 -3.43 1.35
N TYR A 361 16.83 -3.35 0.56
CA TYR A 361 16.48 -4.37 -0.46
C TYR A 361 17.13 -4.17 -1.86
N SER A 362 18.06 -3.23 -2.04
CA SER A 362 18.51 -2.78 -3.37
C SER A 362 19.82 -3.38 -3.91
N ASP A 363 20.50 -4.28 -3.20
CA ASP A 363 21.78 -4.88 -3.64
C ASP A 363 21.66 -6.36 -4.06
N PRO A 364 21.67 -6.68 -5.38
CA PRO A 364 21.65 -8.04 -5.88
C PRO A 364 22.86 -8.90 -5.49
N GLN A 365 23.98 -8.30 -5.05
CA GLN A 365 25.18 -9.03 -4.63
C GLN A 365 25.05 -9.63 -3.22
N THR A 366 24.03 -9.21 -2.45
CA THR A 366 23.70 -9.79 -1.14
C THR A 366 22.75 -10.98 -1.21
N LEU A 367 22.26 -11.33 -2.40
CA LEU A 367 21.31 -12.42 -2.64
C LEU A 367 22.00 -13.68 -3.18
N ALA A 368 21.46 -14.85 -2.81
CA ALA A 368 21.96 -16.13 -3.31
C ALA A 368 21.84 -16.23 -4.85
N PRO A 369 22.75 -16.95 -5.54
CA PRO A 369 22.73 -17.08 -7.00
C PRO A 369 21.37 -17.54 -7.55
N GLY A 370 20.82 -16.78 -8.51
CA GLY A 370 19.50 -17.03 -9.10
C GLY A 370 18.31 -16.39 -8.38
N MET A 371 18.45 -15.90 -7.13
CA MET A 371 17.34 -15.22 -6.44
C MET A 371 16.98 -13.87 -7.08
N GLY A 372 17.98 -13.09 -7.51
CA GLY A 372 17.73 -11.80 -8.17
C GLY A 372 16.85 -11.91 -9.42
N GLU A 373 16.93 -13.03 -10.16
CA GLU A 373 16.10 -13.27 -11.35
C GLU A 373 14.65 -13.61 -10.97
N LYS A 374 14.44 -14.38 -9.89
CA LYS A 374 13.10 -14.67 -9.35
C LYS A 374 12.41 -13.41 -8.81
N TYR A 375 13.13 -12.59 -8.05
CA TYR A 375 12.63 -11.26 -7.62
C TYR A 375 12.28 -10.38 -8.82
N GLN A 376 13.16 -10.26 -9.82
CA GLN A 376 12.88 -9.49 -11.03
C GLN A 376 11.70 -10.04 -11.86
N ALA A 377 11.45 -11.35 -11.85
CA ALA A 377 10.28 -11.95 -12.50
C ALA A 377 8.97 -11.64 -11.74
N PHE A 378 9.01 -11.69 -10.41
CA PHE A 378 7.90 -11.29 -9.53
C PHE A 378 7.54 -9.81 -9.74
N PHE A 379 8.52 -8.90 -9.62
CA PHE A 379 8.29 -7.46 -9.79
C PHE A 379 7.72 -7.12 -11.19
N ARG A 380 8.25 -7.73 -12.26
CA ARG A 380 7.70 -7.54 -13.62
C ARG A 380 6.27 -8.06 -13.78
N LYS A 381 5.89 -9.14 -13.09
CA LYS A 381 4.53 -9.70 -13.15
C LYS A 381 3.53 -8.89 -12.30
N ALA A 382 4.02 -8.15 -11.30
CA ALA A 382 3.24 -7.28 -10.43
C ALA A 382 3.19 -5.80 -10.91
N GLY A 383 3.59 -5.50 -12.14
CA GLY A 383 3.48 -4.16 -12.75
C GLY A 383 4.72 -3.26 -12.65
N PHE A 384 5.75 -3.63 -11.88
CA PHE A 384 6.96 -2.83 -11.74
C PHE A 384 7.85 -2.95 -12.99
N SER A 385 7.76 -1.98 -13.90
CA SER A 385 8.42 -2.04 -15.21
C SER A 385 9.79 -1.34 -15.27
N LYS A 386 10.78 -2.08 -15.81
CA LYS A 386 12.19 -1.74 -16.12
C LYS A 386 13.23 -2.03 -15.02
N ASN A 387 14.24 -2.80 -15.39
CA ASN A 387 15.33 -3.25 -14.52
C ASN A 387 16.25 -2.08 -14.12
N PRO A 388 16.51 -1.87 -12.82
CA PRO A 388 17.55 -0.96 -12.38
C PRO A 388 18.96 -1.52 -12.66
N ALA A 389 19.89 -0.66 -13.08
CA ALA A 389 21.30 -1.01 -13.24
C ALA A 389 22.21 -0.02 -12.50
N ALA A 390 23.38 -0.47 -12.04
CA ALA A 390 24.33 0.39 -11.34
C ALA A 390 25.14 1.25 -12.33
N CYS A 391 25.24 2.55 -12.04
CA CYS A 391 26.05 3.50 -12.78
C CYS A 391 27.54 3.16 -12.66
N SER A 392 28.23 2.94 -13.77
CA SER A 392 29.65 2.56 -13.81
C SER A 392 30.63 3.65 -13.35
N THR A 393 30.13 4.79 -12.85
CA THR A 393 30.90 5.92 -12.34
C THR A 393 30.65 6.22 -10.86
N CYS A 394 29.40 6.09 -10.40
CA CYS A 394 28.99 6.42 -9.03
C CYS A 394 28.31 5.27 -8.28
N SER A 395 28.19 4.10 -8.91
CA SER A 395 27.54 2.86 -8.41
C SER A 395 26.05 2.97 -8.04
N ARG A 396 25.46 4.18 -8.04
CA ARG A 396 24.02 4.41 -7.82
C ARG A 396 23.16 3.77 -8.92
N VAL A 397 21.95 3.34 -8.55
CA VAL A 397 21.09 2.45 -9.34
C VAL A 397 19.83 3.18 -9.80
N PHE A 398 19.51 3.20 -11.10
CA PHE A 398 18.44 4.03 -11.69
C PHE A 398 17.53 3.28 -12.66
N ARG A 399 16.26 3.72 -12.81
CA ARG A 399 15.26 3.17 -13.75
C ARG A 399 15.53 3.51 -15.23
N HIS A 400 16.22 4.63 -15.50
CA HIS A 400 16.58 5.08 -16.85
C HIS A 400 18.07 5.44 -16.92
N MET A 401 18.77 4.92 -17.93
CA MET A 401 20.22 5.10 -18.05
C MET A 401 20.70 5.06 -19.50
N ALA A 402 21.76 5.81 -19.80
CA ALA A 402 22.48 5.74 -21.07
C ALA A 402 23.50 4.58 -21.03
N GLN A 403 23.25 3.51 -21.79
CA GLN A 403 24.16 2.38 -21.92
C GLN A 403 25.21 2.60 -23.03
N CYS A 404 26.47 2.34 -22.74
CA CYS A 404 27.52 2.33 -23.77
C CYS A 404 27.30 1.18 -24.77
N PRO A 405 27.53 1.35 -26.08
CA PRO A 405 27.34 0.29 -27.08
C PRO A 405 28.12 -1.02 -26.81
N CYS A 406 29.21 -0.98 -26.03
CA CYS A 406 29.92 -2.20 -25.61
C CYS A 406 29.22 -2.99 -24.48
N LYS A 407 28.11 -2.47 -23.95
CA LYS A 407 27.29 -2.97 -22.83
C LYS A 407 27.98 -3.06 -21.46
N ASN A 408 29.31 -2.96 -21.41
CA ASN A 408 30.13 -3.04 -20.19
C ASN A 408 30.21 -1.73 -19.37
N ALA A 409 29.50 -0.67 -19.77
CA ALA A 409 29.29 0.49 -18.93
C ALA A 409 27.90 1.09 -19.15
N VAL A 410 27.31 1.57 -18.06
CA VAL A 410 25.97 2.18 -18.02
C VAL A 410 26.09 3.43 -17.16
N TYR A 411 25.50 4.55 -17.61
CA TYR A 411 25.62 5.83 -16.91
C TYR A 411 24.25 6.41 -16.60
N CYS A 412 24.06 6.90 -15.37
CA CYS A 412 22.80 7.51 -14.93
C CYS A 412 22.51 8.87 -15.58
N GLY A 413 23.50 9.49 -16.21
CA GLY A 413 23.34 10.78 -16.87
C GLY A 413 24.65 11.27 -17.49
N VAL A 414 24.57 12.35 -18.26
CA VAL A 414 25.68 12.90 -19.06
C VAL A 414 26.89 13.27 -18.20
N THR A 415 26.68 13.72 -16.96
CA THR A 415 27.76 14.06 -16.01
C THR A 415 28.55 12.83 -15.57
N CYS A 416 27.86 11.76 -15.14
CA CYS A 416 28.52 10.50 -14.81
C CYS A 416 29.14 9.82 -16.02
N GLN A 417 28.54 9.96 -17.22
CA GLN A 417 29.13 9.53 -18.47
C GLN A 417 30.44 10.28 -18.75
N LYS A 418 30.45 11.61 -18.74
CA LYS A 418 31.66 12.43 -18.97
C LYS A 418 32.79 12.11 -17.97
N LYS A 419 32.44 11.83 -16.70
CA LYS A 419 33.40 11.47 -15.64
C LYS A 419 33.97 10.05 -15.82
N GLY A 420 33.12 9.02 -15.92
CA GLY A 420 33.56 7.61 -16.04
C GLY A 420 34.07 7.20 -17.43
N TRP A 421 33.69 7.90 -18.49
CA TRP A 421 34.15 7.64 -19.86
C TRP A 421 35.67 7.79 -19.99
N LYS A 422 36.31 8.65 -19.19
CA LYS A 422 37.78 8.83 -19.19
C LYS A 422 38.54 7.54 -18.87
N ASP A 423 37.97 6.68 -18.05
CA ASP A 423 38.55 5.40 -17.63
C ASP A 423 37.97 4.23 -18.41
N HIS A 424 36.65 4.18 -18.60
CA HIS A 424 36.00 3.13 -19.37
C HIS A 424 36.51 3.07 -20.82
N LYS A 425 36.83 4.20 -21.48
CA LYS A 425 37.38 4.20 -22.85
C LYS A 425 38.68 3.40 -23.01
N LYS A 426 39.44 3.18 -21.93
CA LYS A 426 40.69 2.40 -21.93
C LYS A 426 40.45 0.90 -22.10
N VAL A 427 39.24 0.42 -21.79
CA VAL A 427 38.84 -1.00 -21.79
C VAL A 427 37.56 -1.26 -22.62
N CYS A 428 36.97 -0.23 -23.21
CA CYS A 428 35.75 -0.29 -23.99
C CYS A 428 35.99 -0.99 -25.33
N LYS A 429 35.52 -2.24 -25.49
CA LYS A 429 35.68 -3.04 -26.71
C LYS A 429 35.03 -2.45 -27.98
N ALA A 430 34.13 -1.47 -27.84
CA ALA A 430 33.58 -0.71 -28.97
C ALA A 430 34.56 0.34 -29.51
N VAL A 431 35.58 0.72 -28.73
CA VAL A 431 36.74 1.51 -29.18
C VAL A 431 37.83 0.52 -29.60
N LYS A 432 38.18 0.48 -30.89
CA LYS A 432 39.13 -0.51 -31.41
C LYS A 432 40.54 -0.30 -30.83
N GLY A 433 41.02 -1.30 -30.07
CA GLY A 433 42.45 -1.61 -29.93
C GLY A 433 43.09 -1.52 -28.54
N ASN A 434 42.94 -2.56 -27.69
CA ASN A 434 44.08 -3.28 -27.08
C ASN A 434 43.66 -4.54 -26.30
N VAL A 435 44.63 -5.41 -26.00
CA VAL A 435 44.50 -6.79 -25.47
C VAL A 435 44.99 -6.87 -24.01
N PRO A 436 44.42 -7.72 -23.12
CA PRO A 436 44.78 -7.76 -21.69
C PRO A 436 45.88 -8.78 -21.33
N ALA A 437 46.41 -8.66 -20.10
CA ALA A 437 47.27 -9.65 -19.43
C ALA A 437 46.78 -9.95 -17.99
N SER A 438 47.22 -11.07 -17.40
CA SER A 438 46.70 -11.67 -16.16
C SER A 438 47.88 -12.25 -15.29
N PRO A 439 47.70 -13.01 -14.19
CA PRO A 439 47.61 -12.45 -12.82
C PRO A 439 48.56 -13.11 -11.77
N THR A 440 48.67 -12.52 -10.57
CA THR A 440 49.26 -13.09 -9.34
C THR A 440 48.77 -12.30 -8.12
N ALA A 441 48.73 -12.72 -6.85
CA ALA A 441 48.70 -13.98 -6.10
C ALA A 441 48.81 -13.59 -4.59
N ALA A 442 48.26 -14.40 -3.68
CA ALA A 442 48.01 -14.14 -2.25
C ALA A 442 49.16 -13.66 -1.32
N THR A 443 48.80 -13.13 -0.13
CA THR A 443 49.34 -13.55 1.19
C THR A 443 48.48 -13.06 2.38
N ASP A 444 48.31 -13.91 3.39
CA ASP A 444 47.74 -13.58 4.71
C ASP A 444 48.77 -12.91 5.65
N THR A 445 48.29 -12.13 6.63
CA THR A 445 48.89 -12.04 7.98
C THR A 445 47.85 -11.67 9.03
N ALA A 446 47.84 -12.36 10.17
CA ALA A 446 47.05 -12.02 11.36
C ALA A 446 47.87 -11.18 12.37
N SER A 447 47.20 -10.37 13.19
CA SER A 447 47.79 -9.79 14.41
C SER A 447 46.76 -9.62 15.53
N SER A 448 47.26 -9.57 16.77
CA SER A 448 46.54 -9.93 17.99
C SER A 448 45.97 -8.77 18.81
N SER A 449 44.78 -8.98 19.36
CA SER A 449 44.31 -8.58 20.71
C SER A 449 44.69 -7.21 21.33
N ALA A 450 43.68 -6.42 21.68
CA ALA A 450 43.61 -5.70 22.96
C ALA A 450 42.13 -5.46 23.33
N GLY A 451 41.71 -5.86 24.54
CA GLY A 451 40.29 -5.81 24.95
C GLY A 451 39.87 -4.51 25.63
N ARG A 452 38.56 -4.25 25.68
CA ARG A 452 37.93 -3.38 26.67
C ARG A 452 36.74 -4.09 27.32
N LYS A 453 36.58 -3.84 28.63
CA LYS A 453 35.71 -4.60 29.54
C LYS A 453 34.23 -4.28 29.29
N GLY A 454 33.40 -5.32 29.25
CA GLY A 454 31.95 -5.15 29.36
C GLY A 454 31.56 -4.63 30.74
N HIS A 455 30.59 -3.72 30.79
CA HIS A 455 29.90 -3.35 32.03
C HIS A 455 28.71 -4.30 32.22
N HIS A 456 28.80 -5.19 33.20
CA HIS A 456 27.61 -5.85 33.73
C HIS A 456 26.85 -4.88 34.64
N GLY A 457 25.86 -4.20 34.07
CA GLY A 457 24.82 -3.52 34.84
C GLY A 457 23.79 -4.55 35.31
N GLY A 458 23.97 -5.10 36.51
CA GLY A 458 22.99 -5.99 37.11
C GLY A 458 21.76 -5.21 37.58
N GLY A 459 20.66 -5.30 36.84
CA GLY A 459 19.33 -4.89 37.27
C GLY A 459 18.39 -6.09 37.25
N HIS A 460 17.81 -6.44 38.40
CA HIS A 460 16.73 -7.43 38.45
C HIS A 460 15.48 -6.82 37.81
N THR A 461 15.21 -7.16 36.55
CA THR A 461 13.91 -6.87 35.92
C THR A 461 12.89 -7.91 36.36
N ASP A 462 11.70 -7.44 36.76
CA ASP A 462 10.56 -8.32 37.02
C ASP A 462 10.12 -8.95 35.70
N SER A 463 10.40 -10.24 35.54
CA SER A 463 10.14 -11.02 34.33
C SER A 463 8.71 -11.56 34.24
N SER A 464 7.78 -11.08 35.07
CA SER A 464 6.41 -11.56 35.06
C SER A 464 5.65 -11.18 33.77
N LEU A 465 4.81 -12.11 33.29
CA LEU A 465 3.99 -11.94 32.07
C LEU A 465 3.11 -10.66 32.12
N ARG A 466 2.79 -10.20 33.32
CA ARG A 466 2.06 -8.94 33.59
C ARG A 466 2.70 -7.72 32.97
N HIS A 467 4.04 -7.68 32.87
CA HIS A 467 4.75 -6.58 32.24
C HIS A 467 5.04 -6.82 30.74
N LEU A 468 5.18 -8.09 30.32
CA LEU A 468 5.53 -8.43 28.94
C LEU A 468 4.32 -8.44 27.98
N VAL A 469 3.15 -8.94 28.41
CA VAL A 469 1.90 -8.99 27.61
C VAL A 469 0.66 -8.77 28.50
N PRO A 470 0.46 -7.57 29.07
CA PRO A 470 -0.64 -7.28 30.00
C PRO A 470 -2.04 -7.56 29.42
N GLU A 471 -2.24 -7.41 28.11
CA GLU A 471 -3.50 -7.70 27.44
C GLU A 471 -3.83 -9.22 27.40
N ALA A 472 -2.81 -10.08 27.41
CA ALA A 472 -3.00 -11.53 27.47
C ALA A 472 -3.29 -12.00 28.90
N VAL A 473 -2.72 -11.37 29.93
CA VAL A 473 -2.98 -11.75 31.34
C VAL A 473 -4.46 -11.64 31.69
N LYS A 474 -5.13 -10.55 31.28
CA LYS A 474 -6.58 -10.35 31.45
C LYS A 474 -7.40 -11.49 30.83
N LEU A 475 -6.91 -12.13 29.76
CA LEU A 475 -7.56 -13.27 29.13
C LEU A 475 -7.41 -14.56 29.96
N PHE A 476 -6.22 -14.82 30.54
CA PHE A 476 -6.02 -15.95 31.47
C PHE A 476 -6.88 -15.83 32.72
N GLU A 477 -6.98 -14.62 33.29
CA GLU A 477 -7.83 -14.33 34.45
C GLU A 477 -9.32 -14.56 34.13
N ARG A 478 -9.81 -14.03 32.99
CA ARG A 478 -11.19 -14.24 32.52
C ARG A 478 -11.50 -15.71 32.21
N SER A 479 -10.54 -16.48 31.68
CA SER A 479 -10.72 -17.90 31.40
C SER A 479 -10.47 -18.82 32.60
N GLN A 480 -10.12 -18.25 33.77
CA GLN A 480 -9.75 -18.98 34.99
C GLN A 480 -8.65 -20.02 34.76
N SER A 481 -7.77 -19.76 33.79
CA SER A 481 -6.74 -20.70 33.34
C SER A 481 -5.45 -20.49 34.13
N PRO A 482 -4.81 -21.56 34.66
CA PRO A 482 -3.56 -21.42 35.40
C PRO A 482 -2.44 -20.95 34.48
N MET A 483 -1.68 -19.93 34.90
CA MET A 483 -0.55 -19.37 34.15
C MET A 483 0.70 -20.25 34.24
N ILE A 484 0.59 -21.52 33.83
CA ILE A 484 1.66 -22.52 33.91
C ILE A 484 2.83 -22.07 33.02
N GLY A 485 4.03 -21.98 33.62
CA GLY A 485 5.23 -21.48 32.95
C GLY A 485 5.44 -19.98 33.05
N TRP A 486 4.52 -19.24 33.66
CA TRP A 486 4.49 -17.79 33.69
C TRP A 486 4.21 -17.27 35.12
N GLY A 487 5.20 -17.43 35.99
CA GLY A 487 5.15 -17.12 37.43
C GLY A 487 6.18 -17.96 38.19
N ASP A 488 6.04 -18.08 39.51
CA ASP A 488 7.02 -18.70 40.42
C ASP A 488 7.33 -20.19 40.14
N THR A 489 6.55 -20.88 39.30
CA THR A 489 6.79 -22.27 38.91
C THR A 489 7.11 -22.37 37.42
N PRO A 490 8.39 -22.28 37.01
CA PRO A 490 8.77 -22.33 35.60
C PRO A 490 8.36 -23.64 34.93
N LEU A 491 8.08 -23.57 33.63
CA LEU A 491 7.87 -24.75 32.80
C LEU A 491 9.23 -25.27 32.33
N THR A 492 9.48 -26.55 32.53
CA THR A 492 10.68 -27.26 32.07
C THR A 492 10.29 -28.26 30.98
N PRO A 493 11.24 -28.67 30.10
CA PRO A 493 10.98 -29.71 29.11
C PRO A 493 10.45 -31.01 29.73
N SER A 494 11.06 -31.47 30.83
CA SER A 494 10.62 -32.68 31.55
C SER A 494 9.20 -32.59 32.11
N ARG A 495 8.80 -31.43 32.65
CA ARG A 495 7.44 -31.21 33.14
C ARG A 495 6.43 -31.20 31.98
N LEU A 496 6.78 -30.58 30.86
CA LEU A 496 5.92 -30.55 29.68
C LEU A 496 5.76 -31.94 29.05
N LEU A 497 6.83 -32.74 28.97
CA LEU A 497 6.76 -34.14 28.53
C LEU A 497 5.78 -34.95 29.38
N GLY A 498 5.88 -34.87 30.71
CA GLY A 498 4.93 -35.57 31.60
C GLY A 498 3.47 -35.10 31.44
N MET A 499 3.24 -33.86 31.01
CA MET A 499 1.90 -33.35 30.67
C MET A 499 1.41 -33.86 29.30
N LEU A 500 2.30 -34.02 28.32
CA LEU A 500 1.99 -34.64 27.03
C LEU A 500 1.65 -36.13 27.19
N ASP A 501 2.48 -36.88 27.91
CA ASP A 501 2.29 -38.31 28.16
C ASP A 501 0.97 -38.57 28.92
N ALA A 502 0.65 -37.74 29.93
CA ALA A 502 -0.61 -37.82 30.68
C ALA A 502 -1.87 -37.38 29.89
N ALA A 503 -1.68 -36.79 28.71
CA ALA A 503 -2.72 -36.38 27.76
C ALA A 503 -2.75 -37.24 26.48
N GLU A 504 -1.89 -38.25 26.36
CA GLU A 504 -1.73 -39.11 25.18
C GLU A 504 -1.37 -38.30 23.90
N ILE A 505 -0.40 -37.38 24.02
CA ILE A 505 0.11 -36.55 22.91
C ILE A 505 1.57 -36.90 22.59
N ASP A 506 1.82 -37.41 21.39
CA ASP A 506 3.17 -37.80 20.96
C ASP A 506 4.07 -36.60 20.64
N GLN A 507 3.56 -35.56 19.97
CA GLN A 507 4.39 -34.46 19.46
C GLN A 507 3.72 -33.11 19.66
N MET A 508 4.51 -32.06 19.92
CA MET A 508 4.02 -30.70 20.14
C MET A 508 4.86 -29.65 19.41
N LEU A 509 4.17 -28.76 18.69
CA LEU A 509 4.74 -27.53 18.13
C LEU A 509 4.79 -26.45 19.21
N LEU A 510 5.97 -25.87 19.42
CA LEU A 510 6.25 -24.81 20.39
C LEU A 510 6.54 -23.50 19.64
N SER A 511 5.80 -22.43 19.97
CA SER A 511 5.96 -21.14 19.31
C SER A 511 6.76 -20.16 20.17
N ALA A 512 7.73 -19.49 19.55
CA ALA A 512 8.27 -18.25 20.09
C ALA A 512 7.23 -17.11 19.90
N TRP A 513 7.38 -16.03 20.66
CA TRP A 513 6.49 -14.86 20.69
C TRP A 513 7.35 -13.59 20.79
N VAL A 514 7.38 -12.81 19.71
CA VAL A 514 8.00 -11.47 19.61
C VAL A 514 6.89 -10.45 19.36
N ARG A 515 7.00 -9.26 19.95
CA ARG A 515 6.10 -8.11 19.76
C ARG A 515 6.89 -6.86 19.31
N PRO A 516 6.24 -5.79 18.84
CA PRO A 516 6.91 -4.55 18.43
C PRO A 516 7.91 -4.02 19.47
N GLY A 517 9.01 -3.44 18.98
CA GLY A 517 10.14 -3.00 19.80
C GLY A 517 11.10 -4.13 20.22
N GLY A 518 11.04 -5.30 19.57
CA GLY A 518 11.94 -6.43 19.83
C GLY A 518 11.75 -7.13 21.17
N ILE A 519 10.60 -6.93 21.84
CA ILE A 519 10.34 -7.54 23.15
C ILE A 519 9.98 -9.02 22.95
N GLU A 520 10.80 -9.91 23.50
CA GLU A 520 10.55 -11.36 23.46
C GLU A 520 9.73 -11.81 24.67
N ALA A 521 8.45 -12.13 24.46
CA ALA A 521 7.63 -12.79 25.48
C ALA A 521 8.04 -14.27 25.63
N VAL A 522 8.30 -14.95 24.50
CA VAL A 522 8.98 -16.26 24.46
C VAL A 522 10.07 -16.17 23.40
N SER A 523 11.34 -16.17 23.80
CA SER A 523 12.44 -16.08 22.84
C SER A 523 12.59 -17.34 21.99
N ASN A 524 13.17 -17.18 20.80
CA ASN A 524 13.55 -18.33 19.96
C ASN A 524 14.55 -19.25 20.69
N GLU A 525 15.48 -18.69 21.48
CA GLU A 525 16.40 -19.47 22.30
C GLU A 525 15.66 -20.31 23.36
N LYS A 526 14.62 -19.76 23.98
CA LYS A 526 13.80 -20.50 24.95
C LYS A 526 13.10 -21.69 24.29
N VAL A 527 12.54 -21.52 23.09
CA VAL A 527 11.96 -22.64 22.31
C VAL A 527 13.01 -23.67 21.94
N ARG A 528 14.19 -23.23 21.45
CA ARG A 528 15.31 -24.10 21.11
C ARG A 528 15.78 -24.95 22.29
N SER A 529 15.74 -24.41 23.52
CA SER A 529 16.08 -25.19 24.72
C SER A 529 15.13 -26.35 25.00
N PHE A 530 13.88 -26.29 24.52
CA PHE A 530 12.93 -27.40 24.60
C PHE A 530 13.13 -28.39 23.44
N THR A 531 13.27 -27.92 22.20
CA THR A 531 13.50 -28.80 21.03
C THR A 531 14.79 -29.60 21.19
N THR A 532 15.86 -28.97 21.69
CA THR A 532 17.13 -29.66 21.99
C THR A 532 16.99 -30.71 23.10
N ALA A 533 16.09 -30.50 24.07
CA ALA A 533 15.91 -31.40 25.21
C ALA A 533 15.08 -32.65 24.88
N ALA A 534 14.22 -32.61 23.85
CA ALA A 534 13.47 -33.76 23.36
C ALA A 534 13.10 -33.60 21.87
N PRO A 535 14.07 -33.78 20.95
CA PRO A 535 13.90 -33.44 19.53
C PRO A 535 12.83 -34.27 18.80
N ASP A 536 12.56 -35.49 19.24
CA ASP A 536 11.50 -36.34 18.66
C ASP A 536 10.08 -35.97 19.15
N ARG A 537 9.98 -35.13 20.19
CA ARG A 537 8.73 -34.75 20.88
C ARG A 537 8.37 -33.27 20.68
N PHE A 538 9.36 -32.38 20.57
CA PHE A 538 9.17 -30.93 20.50
C PHE A 538 9.75 -30.33 19.22
N PHE A 539 8.92 -29.59 18.49
CA PHE A 539 9.30 -28.91 17.24
C PHE A 539 9.08 -27.40 17.36
N GLY A 540 10.03 -26.60 16.88
CA GLY A 540 10.01 -25.14 17.05
C GLY A 540 9.32 -24.41 15.89
N LEU A 541 8.49 -23.42 16.21
CA LEU A 541 8.04 -22.36 15.31
C LEU A 541 8.72 -21.03 15.69
N ALA A 542 9.47 -20.46 14.75
CA ALA A 542 10.27 -19.27 14.99
C ALA A 542 9.39 -18.03 14.97
N ALA A 543 9.65 -17.08 15.87
CA ALA A 543 9.06 -15.74 15.80
C ALA A 543 10.09 -14.73 15.32
N VAL A 544 9.62 -13.70 14.67
CA VAL A 544 10.44 -12.64 14.06
C VAL A 544 9.87 -11.27 14.37
N ASP A 545 10.76 -10.28 14.36
CA ASP A 545 10.37 -8.88 14.42
C ASP A 545 9.88 -8.41 13.02
N LEU A 546 8.60 -8.04 12.93
CA LEU A 546 7.97 -7.61 11.68
C LEU A 546 8.35 -6.17 11.30
N ASP A 547 8.89 -5.37 12.23
CA ASP A 547 9.47 -4.05 11.94
C ASP A 547 10.84 -4.16 11.25
N ARG A 548 11.45 -5.36 11.24
CA ARG A 548 12.78 -5.62 10.66
C ARG A 548 12.76 -6.78 9.66
N PRO A 549 12.01 -6.68 8.55
CA PRO A 549 11.72 -7.83 7.69
C PRO A 549 12.96 -8.46 7.02
N VAL A 550 14.06 -7.71 6.82
CA VAL A 550 15.35 -8.28 6.35
C VAL A 550 16.00 -9.15 7.43
N GLU A 551 16.05 -8.63 8.67
CA GLU A 551 16.62 -9.36 9.82
C GLU A 551 15.75 -10.58 10.14
N ALA A 552 14.42 -10.46 10.02
CA ALA A 552 13.47 -11.56 10.09
C ALA A 552 13.81 -12.67 9.09
N ALA A 553 14.01 -12.35 7.81
CA ALA A 553 14.36 -13.36 6.79
C ALA A 553 15.70 -14.07 7.09
N ARG A 554 16.71 -13.34 7.58
CA ARG A 554 17.98 -13.94 8.02
C ARG A 554 17.83 -14.80 9.28
N LEU A 555 17.00 -14.36 10.23
CA LEU A 555 16.69 -15.10 11.44
C LEU A 555 15.96 -16.40 11.12
N ILE A 556 14.98 -16.38 10.22
CA ILE A 556 14.26 -17.58 9.76
C ILE A 556 15.22 -18.57 9.12
N GLU A 557 16.13 -18.10 8.26
CA GLU A 557 17.13 -18.97 7.63
C GLU A 557 18.03 -19.66 8.66
N LYS A 558 18.58 -18.90 9.62
CA LYS A 558 19.33 -19.45 10.75
C LYS A 558 18.49 -20.42 11.59
N ALA A 559 17.26 -20.02 11.94
CA ALA A 559 16.40 -20.80 12.80
C ALA A 559 16.07 -22.16 12.18
N VAL A 560 15.77 -22.20 10.88
CA VAL A 560 15.44 -23.44 10.16
C VAL A 560 16.69 -24.29 9.90
N LYS A 561 17.78 -23.69 9.39
CA LYS A 561 18.98 -24.45 8.97
C LYS A 561 19.88 -24.87 10.14
N ASP A 562 20.06 -23.98 11.12
CA ASP A 562 21.05 -24.16 12.19
C ASP A 562 20.41 -24.55 13.53
N ASP A 563 19.23 -23.99 13.85
CA ASP A 563 18.54 -24.22 15.12
C ASP A 563 17.41 -25.28 15.05
N GLY A 564 17.11 -25.83 13.87
CA GLY A 564 16.17 -26.94 13.65
C GLY A 564 14.69 -26.58 13.75
N PHE A 565 14.31 -25.33 13.52
CA PHE A 565 12.91 -24.90 13.49
C PHE A 565 12.19 -25.39 12.22
N VAL A 566 10.91 -25.73 12.35
CA VAL A 566 10.10 -26.36 11.29
C VAL A 566 9.05 -25.43 10.68
N GLY A 567 9.08 -24.14 11.02
CA GLY A 567 8.10 -23.16 10.58
C GLY A 567 8.25 -21.82 11.28
N VAL A 568 7.41 -20.86 10.90
CA VAL A 568 7.42 -19.48 11.43
C VAL A 568 6.04 -19.15 12.00
N ARG A 569 5.94 -18.54 13.18
CA ARG A 569 4.68 -18.02 13.73
C ARG A 569 4.70 -16.49 13.71
N ILE A 570 3.64 -15.89 13.16
CA ILE A 570 3.33 -14.47 13.32
C ILE A 570 1.87 -14.37 13.77
N MET A 571 1.52 -13.36 14.57
CA MET A 571 0.15 -13.14 15.03
C MET A 571 -0.24 -11.70 14.65
N PRO A 572 -1.12 -11.51 13.65
CA PRO A 572 -1.38 -10.19 13.07
C PRO A 572 -1.80 -9.11 14.10
N TRP A 573 -2.58 -9.51 15.10
CA TRP A 573 -3.03 -8.61 16.18
C TRP A 573 -1.91 -8.08 17.09
N LEU A 574 -0.75 -8.76 17.20
CA LEU A 574 0.39 -8.24 17.98
C LEU A 574 1.10 -7.08 17.28
N TRP A 575 0.99 -7.03 15.95
CA TRP A 575 1.67 -6.07 15.08
C TRP A 575 0.74 -4.99 14.54
N ASP A 576 -0.57 -5.14 14.80
CA ASP A 576 -1.67 -4.36 14.18
C ASP A 576 -1.56 -4.23 12.65
N ARG A 577 -1.01 -5.27 12.00
CA ARG A 577 -0.77 -5.34 10.56
C ARG A 577 -1.38 -6.60 9.97
N PRO A 578 -2.28 -6.49 8.97
CA PRO A 578 -2.89 -7.65 8.33
C PRO A 578 -1.85 -8.45 7.52
N PRO A 579 -2.07 -9.75 7.26
CA PRO A 579 -1.20 -10.59 6.43
C PRO A 579 -0.82 -10.03 5.05
N THR A 580 -1.61 -9.12 4.47
CA THR A 580 -1.27 -8.48 3.18
C THR A 580 -0.26 -7.34 3.30
N HIS A 581 0.13 -6.93 4.51
CA HIS A 581 1.10 -5.87 4.72
C HIS A 581 2.49 -6.28 4.19
N GLU A 582 3.16 -5.39 3.49
CA GLU A 582 4.42 -5.66 2.76
C GLU A 582 5.56 -6.23 3.62
N THR A 583 5.63 -5.85 4.90
CA THR A 583 6.60 -6.37 5.87
C THR A 583 6.55 -7.89 6.03
N TYR A 584 5.42 -8.54 5.69
CA TYR A 584 5.33 -10.00 5.68
C TYR A 584 5.99 -10.64 4.45
N TYR A 585 6.14 -9.94 3.32
CA TYR A 585 6.52 -10.56 2.05
C TYR A 585 7.93 -11.17 2.05
N PRO A 586 8.97 -10.55 2.67
CA PRO A 586 10.29 -11.17 2.79
C PRO A 586 10.27 -12.45 3.63
N ILE A 587 9.39 -12.51 4.64
CA ILE A 587 9.16 -13.71 5.47
C ILE A 587 8.45 -14.78 4.64
N TYR A 588 7.45 -14.41 3.85
CA TYR A 588 6.73 -15.32 2.95
C TYR A 588 7.66 -15.96 1.91
N LEU A 589 8.49 -15.15 1.25
CA LEU A 589 9.47 -15.61 0.28
C LEU A 589 10.52 -16.53 0.91
N LYS A 590 10.99 -16.21 2.13
CA LYS A 590 11.95 -17.07 2.85
C LYS A 590 11.29 -18.39 3.33
N CYS A 591 10.03 -18.37 3.75
CA CYS A 591 9.27 -19.58 4.06
C CYS A 591 9.10 -20.48 2.83
N VAL A 592 8.80 -19.90 1.65
CA VAL A 592 8.75 -20.63 0.36
C VAL A 592 10.12 -21.21 0.01
N GLU A 593 11.19 -20.40 0.07
CA GLU A 593 12.56 -20.80 -0.25
C GLU A 593 13.05 -21.99 0.59
N LEU A 594 12.75 -21.97 1.88
CA LEU A 594 13.13 -23.03 2.83
C LEU A 594 12.12 -24.18 2.88
N GLY A 595 10.99 -24.08 2.16
CA GLY A 595 9.92 -25.07 2.17
C GLY A 595 9.20 -25.21 3.51
N VAL A 596 9.19 -24.19 4.38
CA VAL A 596 8.55 -24.24 5.72
C VAL A 596 7.21 -23.49 5.75
N PRO A 597 6.23 -23.92 6.56
CA PRO A 597 4.94 -23.24 6.68
C PRO A 597 5.01 -21.93 7.48
N LEU A 598 4.17 -20.98 7.10
CA LEU A 598 3.78 -19.86 7.95
C LEU A 598 2.56 -20.27 8.79
N CYS A 599 2.72 -20.28 10.11
CA CYS A 599 1.62 -20.33 11.05
C CYS A 599 1.18 -18.89 11.37
N THR A 600 -0.08 -18.55 11.11
CA THR A 600 -0.67 -17.24 11.41
C THR A 600 -1.85 -17.38 12.37
N GLN A 601 -2.50 -16.27 12.73
CA GLN A 601 -3.77 -16.28 13.49
C GLN A 601 -4.87 -15.65 12.64
N VAL A 602 -6.06 -16.25 12.71
CA VAL A 602 -7.30 -15.75 12.09
C VAL A 602 -8.44 -15.65 13.10
N GLY A 603 -9.53 -14.99 12.72
CA GLY A 603 -10.68 -14.77 13.58
C GLY A 603 -10.43 -13.76 14.70
N HIS A 604 -11.31 -13.83 15.69
CA HIS A 604 -11.42 -12.89 16.80
C HIS A 604 -10.19 -12.92 17.71
N THR A 605 -9.69 -11.73 18.02
CA THR A 605 -8.62 -11.50 18.99
C THR A 605 -9.22 -11.55 20.40
N GLY A 606 -8.86 -12.56 21.19
CA GLY A 606 -9.32 -12.71 22.58
C GLY A 606 -8.80 -11.65 23.56
N PRO A 607 -7.54 -11.16 23.43
CA PRO A 607 -7.11 -9.92 24.06
C PRO A 607 -7.95 -8.72 23.62
N ALA A 608 -8.02 -7.65 24.44
CA ALA A 608 -8.76 -6.43 24.11
C ALA A 608 -8.04 -5.59 23.05
N ARG A 609 -8.06 -6.08 21.80
CA ARG A 609 -7.38 -5.54 20.61
C ARG A 609 -8.28 -5.73 19.38
N PRO A 610 -8.06 -4.99 18.27
CA PRO A 610 -8.78 -5.22 17.02
C PRO A 610 -8.71 -6.67 16.54
N SER A 611 -9.76 -7.12 15.86
CA SER A 611 -9.84 -8.46 15.26
C SER A 611 -9.72 -8.45 13.73
N ASP A 612 -9.68 -7.27 13.11
CA ASP A 612 -9.74 -7.12 11.65
C ASP A 612 -8.55 -7.79 10.94
N THR A 613 -7.34 -7.65 11.49
CA THR A 613 -6.12 -8.28 10.95
C THR A 613 -6.15 -9.82 10.94
N GLY A 614 -7.10 -10.43 11.66
CA GLY A 614 -7.39 -11.87 11.62
C GLY A 614 -8.43 -12.29 10.58
N ARG A 615 -9.01 -11.38 9.79
CA ARG A 615 -10.07 -11.70 8.84
C ARG A 615 -9.55 -12.50 7.63
N PRO A 616 -10.20 -13.61 7.22
CA PRO A 616 -9.74 -14.42 6.08
C PRO A 616 -9.82 -13.69 4.73
N ILE A 617 -10.88 -12.92 4.47
CA ILE A 617 -11.07 -12.15 3.22
C ILE A 617 -11.09 -10.64 3.57
N PRO A 618 -10.22 -9.81 2.97
CA PRO A 618 -9.37 -10.09 1.81
C PRO A 618 -8.00 -10.72 2.14
N TYR A 619 -7.61 -10.79 3.41
CA TYR A 619 -6.18 -10.89 3.76
C TYR A 619 -5.52 -12.23 3.40
N ILE A 620 -6.02 -13.35 3.92
CA ILE A 620 -5.47 -14.68 3.58
C ILE A 620 -5.73 -15.01 2.11
N ASP A 621 -6.89 -14.60 1.56
CA ASP A 621 -7.23 -14.85 0.15
C ASP A 621 -6.24 -14.19 -0.82
N ARG A 622 -5.88 -12.91 -0.61
CA ARG A 622 -4.89 -12.21 -1.43
C ARG A 622 -3.49 -12.79 -1.28
N VAL A 623 -3.06 -13.10 -0.05
CA VAL A 623 -1.74 -13.73 0.16
C VAL A 623 -1.66 -15.10 -0.53
N ALA A 624 -2.72 -15.91 -0.48
CA ALA A 624 -2.76 -17.20 -1.17
C ALA A 624 -2.67 -17.07 -2.70
N LEU A 625 -3.30 -16.03 -3.28
CA LEU A 625 -3.21 -15.72 -4.71
C LEU A 625 -1.79 -15.25 -5.12
N HIS A 626 -1.13 -14.45 -4.27
CA HIS A 626 0.21 -13.91 -4.56
C HIS A 626 1.32 -14.96 -4.33
N PHE A 627 1.15 -15.83 -3.34
CA PHE A 627 2.13 -16.83 -2.92
C PHE A 627 1.52 -18.24 -2.87
N PRO A 628 1.13 -18.84 -4.02
CA PRO A 628 0.50 -20.17 -4.06
C PRO A 628 1.42 -21.30 -3.55
N GLU A 629 2.73 -21.08 -3.55
CA GLU A 629 3.73 -22.02 -2.97
C GLU A 629 3.84 -21.89 -1.44
N LEU A 630 3.40 -20.77 -0.83
CA LEU A 630 3.48 -20.56 0.61
C LEU A 630 2.40 -21.38 1.31
N ARG A 631 2.81 -22.30 2.19
CA ARG A 631 1.89 -23.10 3.00
C ARG A 631 1.52 -22.30 4.24
N ILE A 632 0.23 -21.98 4.40
CA ILE A 632 -0.27 -21.15 5.51
C ILE A 632 -1.17 -22.00 6.42
N VAL A 633 -0.83 -22.03 7.70
CA VAL A 633 -1.65 -22.60 8.77
C VAL A 633 -2.32 -21.44 9.49
N CYS A 634 -3.60 -21.23 9.21
CA CYS A 634 -4.42 -20.24 9.89
C CYS A 634 -4.83 -20.80 11.26
N GLY A 635 -4.32 -20.22 12.34
CA GLY A 635 -4.66 -20.65 13.70
C GLY A 635 -5.89 -19.98 14.26
N HIS A 636 -6.60 -20.70 15.13
CA HIS A 636 -7.98 -20.49 15.56
C HIS A 636 -9.01 -20.85 14.48
N ILE A 637 -10.25 -21.14 14.90
CA ILE A 637 -11.35 -21.57 14.02
C ILE A 637 -11.91 -20.49 13.08
N GLY A 638 -11.27 -19.32 12.97
CA GLY A 638 -11.70 -18.21 12.10
C GLY A 638 -12.96 -17.46 12.51
N HIS A 639 -13.60 -17.79 13.64
CA HIS A 639 -14.79 -17.09 14.15
C HIS A 639 -14.53 -15.57 14.32
N PRO A 640 -15.44 -14.65 13.93
CA PRO A 640 -16.79 -14.90 13.39
C PRO A 640 -16.81 -15.34 11.92
N TRP A 641 -15.75 -15.11 11.17
CA TRP A 641 -15.61 -15.38 9.73
C TRP A 641 -15.30 -16.85 9.37
N LEU A 642 -15.83 -17.83 10.12
CA LEU A 642 -15.62 -19.26 9.86
C LEU A 642 -16.01 -19.65 8.42
N HIS A 643 -17.10 -19.07 7.89
CA HIS A 643 -17.54 -19.33 6.51
C HIS A 643 -16.59 -18.75 5.46
N GLU A 644 -16.00 -17.57 5.69
CA GLU A 644 -14.93 -17.04 4.83
C GLU A 644 -13.71 -17.96 4.88
N MET A 645 -13.31 -18.41 6.06
CA MET A 645 -12.16 -19.31 6.24
C MET A 645 -12.34 -20.65 5.53
N MET A 646 -13.54 -21.25 5.57
CA MET A 646 -13.85 -22.47 4.81
C MET A 646 -13.86 -22.23 3.30
N SER A 647 -14.32 -21.06 2.84
CA SER A 647 -14.26 -20.66 1.43
C SER A 647 -12.81 -20.54 0.95
N VAL A 648 -11.95 -19.84 1.70
CA VAL A 648 -10.51 -19.68 1.41
C VAL A 648 -9.79 -21.04 1.42
N MET A 649 -10.03 -21.91 2.41
CA MET A 649 -9.46 -23.27 2.43
C MET A 649 -9.92 -24.15 1.27
N TRP A 650 -11.16 -23.97 0.79
CA TRP A 650 -11.68 -24.72 -0.35
C TRP A 650 -11.10 -24.22 -1.68
N LYS A 651 -10.93 -22.90 -1.82
CA LYS A 651 -10.37 -22.23 -3.01
C LYS A 651 -8.88 -22.51 -3.20
N HIS A 652 -8.10 -22.57 -2.12
CA HIS A 652 -6.63 -22.60 -2.16
C HIS A 652 -6.04 -23.88 -1.58
N GLU A 653 -5.21 -24.61 -2.33
CA GLU A 653 -4.63 -25.88 -1.89
C GLU A 653 -3.64 -25.72 -0.72
N ASN A 654 -2.91 -24.60 -0.68
CA ASN A 654 -1.84 -24.26 0.26
C ASN A 654 -2.31 -23.72 1.63
N ILE A 655 -3.62 -23.50 1.82
CA ILE A 655 -4.19 -22.95 3.06
C ILE A 655 -4.80 -24.03 3.95
N PHE A 656 -4.48 -24.02 5.24
CA PHE A 656 -4.90 -24.97 6.28
C PHE A 656 -5.41 -24.23 7.53
N LEU A 657 -6.10 -24.93 8.42
CA LEU A 657 -6.67 -24.39 9.67
C LEU A 657 -6.20 -25.21 10.88
N ASP A 658 -5.74 -24.54 11.94
CA ASP A 658 -5.56 -25.16 13.25
C ASP A 658 -6.64 -24.68 14.25
N THR A 659 -7.13 -25.59 15.08
CA THR A 659 -8.31 -25.33 15.94
C THR A 659 -7.99 -24.71 17.31
N SER A 660 -6.82 -24.07 17.47
CA SER A 660 -6.39 -23.47 18.73
C SER A 660 -7.32 -22.36 19.25
N ALA A 661 -7.15 -22.01 20.53
CA ALA A 661 -7.98 -21.08 21.33
C ALA A 661 -9.41 -21.54 21.63
N TYR A 662 -9.91 -22.61 21.01
CA TYR A 662 -11.24 -23.17 21.26
C TYR A 662 -11.16 -24.62 21.77
N LEU A 663 -11.85 -24.89 22.88
CA LEU A 663 -12.07 -26.27 23.36
C LEU A 663 -12.86 -27.06 22.29
N PRO A 664 -12.56 -28.35 22.04
CA PRO A 664 -13.21 -29.09 20.96
C PRO A 664 -14.75 -29.16 21.03
N LYS A 665 -15.34 -29.16 22.23
CA LYS A 665 -16.80 -29.06 22.39
C LYS A 665 -17.44 -27.77 21.83
N MET A 666 -16.63 -26.74 21.55
CA MET A 666 -17.06 -25.44 21.03
C MET A 666 -16.96 -25.34 19.51
N TYR A 667 -16.47 -26.38 18.82
CA TYR A 667 -16.39 -26.38 17.36
C TYR A 667 -17.81 -26.38 16.78
N GLY A 668 -18.11 -25.35 16.00
CA GLY A 668 -19.44 -25.14 15.44
C GLY A 668 -19.86 -26.27 14.48
N ARG A 669 -21.18 -26.48 14.35
CA ARG A 669 -21.76 -27.52 13.49
C ARG A 669 -21.19 -27.51 12.08
N ASP A 670 -20.97 -26.33 11.50
CA ASP A 670 -20.49 -26.18 10.12
C ASP A 670 -19.03 -26.60 9.97
N LEU A 671 -18.17 -26.27 10.95
CA LEU A 671 -16.78 -26.73 10.97
C LEU A 671 -16.71 -28.25 11.10
N LEU A 672 -17.52 -28.85 11.98
CA LEU A 672 -17.61 -30.30 12.10
C LEU A 672 -18.10 -30.93 10.80
N ALA A 673 -19.17 -30.41 10.19
CA ALA A 673 -19.66 -30.89 8.90
C ALA A 673 -18.60 -30.81 7.80
N TYR A 674 -17.82 -29.72 7.74
CA TYR A 674 -16.69 -29.57 6.82
C TYR A 674 -15.59 -30.60 7.08
N MET A 675 -15.23 -30.85 8.35
CA MET A 675 -14.26 -31.88 8.75
C MET A 675 -14.72 -33.31 8.42
N HIS A 676 -16.02 -33.58 8.32
CA HIS A 676 -16.53 -34.87 7.83
C HIS A 676 -16.39 -35.05 6.30
N THR A 677 -16.09 -34.00 5.52
CA THR A 677 -15.92 -34.10 4.07
C THR A 677 -14.53 -34.63 3.66
N LYS A 678 -14.46 -35.25 2.47
CA LYS A 678 -13.18 -35.74 1.89
C LYS A 678 -12.16 -34.63 1.59
N SER A 679 -12.61 -33.40 1.36
CA SER A 679 -11.77 -32.22 1.15
C SER A 679 -11.40 -31.57 2.49
N GLY A 680 -12.38 -31.20 3.31
CA GLY A 680 -12.17 -30.49 4.57
C GLY A 680 -11.39 -31.28 5.63
N SER A 681 -11.54 -32.61 5.69
CA SER A 681 -10.71 -33.47 6.57
C SER A 681 -9.21 -33.39 6.27
N LYS A 682 -8.79 -32.92 5.09
CA LYS A 682 -7.37 -32.72 4.71
C LYS A 682 -6.84 -31.33 5.06
N LYS A 683 -7.72 -30.43 5.55
CA LYS A 683 -7.45 -29.00 5.72
C LYS A 683 -7.37 -28.55 7.17
N VAL A 684 -8.04 -29.26 8.07
CA VAL A 684 -8.13 -28.91 9.51
C VAL A 684 -7.22 -29.81 10.34
N MET A 685 -6.50 -29.24 11.30
CA MET A 685 -5.65 -29.95 12.27
C MET A 685 -5.91 -29.47 13.71
N PHE A 686 -5.54 -30.30 14.68
CA PHE A 686 -5.75 -30.01 16.09
C PHE A 686 -4.78 -28.93 16.60
N GLY A 687 -5.33 -27.89 17.21
CA GLY A 687 -4.59 -26.86 17.95
C GLY A 687 -5.21 -26.65 19.34
N THR A 688 -4.39 -26.30 20.34
CA THR A 688 -4.83 -26.27 21.75
C THR A 688 -4.55 -24.98 22.51
N ASN A 689 -3.82 -23.99 21.96
CA ASN A 689 -3.43 -22.74 22.66
C ASN A 689 -2.96 -22.95 24.12
N PHE A 690 -2.14 -23.98 24.35
CA PHE A 690 -1.54 -24.26 25.64
C PHE A 690 -0.59 -23.10 26.03
N PRO A 691 -0.54 -22.64 27.30
CA PRO A 691 -1.14 -23.24 28.51
C PRO A 691 -2.58 -22.81 28.82
N GLN A 692 -3.27 -22.05 27.97
CA GLN A 692 -4.61 -21.56 28.28
C GLN A 692 -5.66 -22.68 28.36
N LEU A 693 -5.59 -23.65 27.43
CA LEU A 693 -6.45 -24.84 27.48
C LEU A 693 -5.65 -26.05 27.97
N ASP A 694 -6.26 -26.81 28.89
CA ASP A 694 -5.70 -28.04 29.43
C ASP A 694 -5.67 -29.15 28.36
N LEU A 695 -4.49 -29.74 28.17
CA LEU A 695 -4.21 -30.73 27.12
C LEU A 695 -5.12 -31.96 27.23
N LYS A 696 -5.24 -32.51 28.45
CA LYS A 696 -6.01 -33.73 28.71
C LYS A 696 -7.50 -33.50 28.46
N LYS A 697 -8.03 -32.36 28.92
CA LYS A 697 -9.41 -31.91 28.70
C LYS A 697 -9.70 -31.65 27.21
N CYS A 698 -8.74 -31.13 26.45
CA CYS A 698 -8.86 -31.01 25.00
C CYS A 698 -8.93 -32.40 24.35
N MET A 699 -7.95 -33.27 24.59
CA MET A 699 -7.91 -34.60 23.98
C MET A 699 -9.18 -35.41 24.29
N GLN A 700 -9.61 -35.46 25.55
CA GLN A 700 -10.87 -36.10 25.96
C GLN A 700 -12.09 -35.64 25.13
N GLN A 701 -12.17 -34.36 24.78
CA GLN A 701 -13.24 -33.83 23.93
C GLN A 701 -13.03 -34.16 22.44
N VAL A 702 -11.80 -34.27 21.95
CA VAL A 702 -11.52 -34.76 20.58
C VAL A 702 -12.07 -36.18 20.38
N HIS A 703 -11.98 -37.07 21.39
CA HIS A 703 -12.60 -38.39 21.31
C HIS A 703 -14.14 -38.34 21.24
N GLN A 704 -14.78 -37.23 21.62
CA GLN A 704 -16.23 -37.05 21.64
C GLN A 704 -16.78 -36.37 20.37
N LEU A 705 -15.92 -35.91 19.44
CA LEU A 705 -16.35 -35.19 18.23
C LEU A 705 -17.10 -36.05 17.19
N GLY A 706 -17.05 -37.38 17.30
CA GLY A 706 -17.71 -38.28 16.34
C GLY A 706 -17.08 -38.35 14.93
N LEU A 707 -15.87 -37.82 14.76
CA LEU A 707 -15.15 -37.85 13.48
C LEU A 707 -14.87 -39.31 13.02
N PRO A 708 -15.00 -39.63 11.72
CA PRO A 708 -14.57 -40.90 11.15
C PRO A 708 -13.09 -41.19 11.46
N PRO A 709 -12.66 -42.46 11.57
CA PRO A 709 -11.28 -42.80 11.93
C PRO A 709 -10.21 -42.15 11.05
N ASP A 710 -10.43 -42.07 9.74
CA ASP A 710 -9.49 -41.44 8.79
C ASP A 710 -9.48 -39.91 8.88
N ALA A 711 -10.62 -39.29 9.15
CA ALA A 711 -10.71 -37.85 9.39
C ALA A 711 -10.09 -37.47 10.75
N LYS A 712 -10.23 -38.33 11.77
CA LYS A 712 -9.61 -38.15 13.09
C LYS A 712 -8.09 -38.29 13.03
N ASP A 713 -7.57 -39.29 12.30
CA ASP A 713 -6.15 -39.44 12.02
C ASP A 713 -5.57 -38.20 11.31
N ARG A 714 -6.26 -37.70 10.27
CA ARG A 714 -5.86 -36.45 9.59
C ARG A 714 -5.83 -35.26 10.54
N PHE A 715 -6.86 -35.10 11.37
CA PHE A 715 -6.99 -34.01 12.31
C PHE A 715 -5.90 -34.01 13.40
N LEU A 716 -5.55 -35.18 13.94
CA LEU A 716 -4.55 -35.31 15.01
C LEU A 716 -3.11 -35.43 14.51
N THR A 717 -2.88 -36.07 13.37
CA THR A 717 -1.55 -36.59 12.99
C THR A 717 -1.22 -36.29 11.52
N THR A 718 -1.95 -36.88 10.58
CA THR A 718 -1.54 -36.92 9.17
C THR A 718 -1.46 -35.54 8.49
N ASN A 719 -2.30 -34.56 8.87
CA ASN A 719 -2.22 -33.22 8.27
C ASN A 719 -0.99 -32.45 8.79
N ALA A 720 -0.68 -32.54 10.08
CA ALA A 720 0.50 -31.89 10.67
C ALA A 720 1.81 -32.51 10.15
N GLN A 721 1.88 -33.85 10.04
CA GLN A 721 3.05 -34.53 9.47
C GLN A 721 3.32 -34.15 8.02
N LYS A 722 2.27 -34.01 7.18
CA LYS A 722 2.42 -33.53 5.80
C LYS A 722 2.95 -32.09 5.71
N LEU A 723 2.63 -31.25 6.70
CA LEU A 723 3.19 -29.91 6.77
C LEU A 723 4.68 -29.93 7.13
N ASN A 724 5.09 -30.86 8.00
CA ASN A 724 6.49 -31.02 8.40
C ASN A 724 7.37 -31.74 7.35
N ALA A 725 6.80 -32.67 6.57
CA ALA A 725 7.55 -33.60 5.71
C ALA A 725 7.70 -33.17 4.23
N ALA A 726 7.43 -31.91 3.88
CA ALA A 726 7.35 -31.50 2.47
C ALA A 726 8.72 -31.29 1.80
N ALA A 727 9.21 -32.36 1.16
CA ALA A 727 10.06 -32.25 -0.02
C ALA A 727 9.36 -31.42 -1.13
N PRO A 728 10.11 -30.80 -2.06
CA PRO A 728 9.53 -29.92 -3.09
C PRO A 728 8.44 -30.63 -3.91
N MET A 729 7.30 -29.94 -4.09
CA MET A 729 6.16 -30.44 -4.83
C MET A 729 6.56 -30.78 -6.27
N SER A 730 6.52 -32.07 -6.62
CA SER A 730 6.96 -32.57 -7.91
C SER A 730 5.97 -32.20 -9.02
N GLY A 731 6.34 -31.21 -9.85
CA GLY A 731 5.56 -30.79 -11.02
C GLY A 731 6.37 -30.20 -12.18
N GLY A 732 7.70 -30.09 -12.06
CA GLY A 732 8.60 -29.71 -13.15
C GLY A 732 9.26 -30.94 -13.80
N PRO A 733 9.57 -30.90 -15.11
CA PRO A 733 10.25 -32.02 -15.78
C PRO A 733 11.67 -32.23 -15.21
N ASP A 734 12.01 -33.49 -14.99
CA ASP A 734 13.27 -33.95 -14.40
C ASP A 734 14.50 -33.56 -15.27
N PRO A 735 15.46 -32.75 -14.76
CA PRO A 735 16.66 -32.38 -15.51
C PRO A 735 17.69 -33.51 -15.69
N SER A 736 17.48 -34.69 -15.09
CA SER A 736 18.49 -35.75 -15.03
C SER A 736 18.47 -36.75 -16.19
N GLN A 737 17.52 -36.66 -17.13
CA GLN A 737 17.59 -37.45 -18.37
C GLN A 737 18.56 -36.81 -19.37
N GLY A 738 19.77 -37.38 -19.41
CA GLY A 738 20.93 -36.82 -20.10
C GLY A 738 20.79 -36.67 -21.62
N LEU A 739 21.48 -35.65 -22.14
CA LEU A 739 21.67 -35.37 -23.56
C LEU A 739 22.37 -36.53 -24.29
N GLY A 740 21.59 -37.47 -24.83
CA GLY A 740 22.02 -38.38 -25.89
C GLY A 740 22.10 -37.63 -27.22
N ALA A 741 23.30 -37.51 -27.78
CA ALA A 741 23.55 -36.70 -28.97
C ALA A 741 22.81 -37.21 -30.22
N LEU A 742 22.04 -36.34 -30.88
CA LEU A 742 21.62 -36.51 -32.27
C LEU A 742 21.80 -35.21 -33.08
N THR A 743 22.21 -35.40 -34.33
CA THR A 743 22.80 -34.40 -35.22
C THR A 743 21.79 -33.54 -35.98
N SER A 744 22.20 -32.32 -36.34
CA SER A 744 21.42 -31.39 -37.17
C SER A 744 21.01 -31.99 -38.53
N PRO A 745 19.74 -31.83 -38.98
CA PRO A 745 19.34 -32.17 -40.34
C PRO A 745 19.78 -31.08 -41.34
N GLN A 746 20.46 -31.49 -42.41
CA GLN A 746 20.70 -30.70 -43.62
C GLN A 746 19.46 -30.75 -44.56
N PRO A 747 19.29 -29.78 -45.48
CA PRO A 747 18.08 -29.66 -46.30
C PRO A 747 18.06 -30.67 -47.47
N PRO A 748 16.88 -31.19 -47.88
CA PRO A 748 16.76 -32.04 -49.05
C PRO A 748 16.73 -31.20 -50.34
N GLY A 749 17.61 -31.53 -51.29
CA GLY A 749 17.64 -30.97 -52.63
C GLY A 749 16.79 -31.75 -53.65
N THR A 750 16.34 -31.00 -54.67
CA THR A 750 15.79 -31.42 -55.98
C THR A 750 15.91 -32.89 -56.42
N VAL A 751 14.76 -33.50 -56.74
CA VAL A 751 14.60 -34.53 -57.79
C VAL A 751 13.37 -34.20 -58.65
N THR A 752 13.35 -34.69 -59.89
CA THR A 752 12.64 -34.13 -61.05
C THR A 752 11.21 -34.64 -61.31
N ALA A 753 10.37 -33.72 -61.78
CA ALA A 753 9.21 -33.81 -62.68
C ALA A 753 8.58 -35.19 -63.06
N SER A 754 7.24 -35.25 -62.99
CA SER A 754 6.40 -35.54 -64.17
C SER A 754 4.95 -35.00 -64.02
N HIS A 755 4.29 -34.85 -65.18
CA HIS A 755 2.92 -34.41 -65.53
C HIS A 755 1.76 -34.76 -64.55
N THR A 756 0.58 -34.12 -64.54
CA THR A 756 -0.19 -33.42 -65.62
C THR A 756 -1.11 -32.29 -65.10
N VAL A 757 -1.58 -31.44 -66.03
CA VAL A 757 -2.52 -30.31 -65.88
C VAL A 757 -4.00 -30.74 -65.73
N THR A 758 -4.80 -30.04 -64.91
CA THR A 758 -6.18 -29.53 -65.24
C THR A 758 -6.73 -28.55 -64.18
N SER A 759 -7.47 -27.52 -64.61
CA SER A 759 -8.23 -26.50 -63.83
C SER A 759 -9.52 -26.12 -64.62
N PRO A 760 -10.36 -25.14 -64.22
CA PRO A 760 -10.67 -24.66 -62.84
C PRO A 760 -12.12 -24.77 -62.26
N PRO A 761 -13.26 -24.47 -62.94
CA PRO A 761 -14.12 -23.25 -62.78
C PRO A 761 -14.01 -22.34 -61.51
N PRO A 762 -15.02 -21.49 -61.15
CA PRO A 762 -14.91 -20.53 -60.01
C PRO A 762 -16.26 -20.11 -59.33
N THR A 763 -16.28 -18.90 -58.71
CA THR A 763 -17.38 -18.06 -58.13
C THR A 763 -17.45 -18.06 -56.59
N SER A 764 -17.63 -16.94 -55.87
CA SER A 764 -17.47 -15.48 -56.13
C SER A 764 -17.44 -14.74 -54.76
N GLY A 765 -16.78 -13.59 -54.63
CA GLY A 765 -16.56 -12.87 -53.34
C GLY A 765 -17.77 -12.13 -52.74
N PRO A 766 -17.61 -11.09 -51.87
CA PRO A 766 -16.40 -10.31 -51.58
C PRO A 766 -16.07 -10.16 -50.07
N SER A 767 -15.35 -9.08 -49.71
CA SER A 767 -14.55 -8.88 -48.49
C SER A 767 -15.12 -7.92 -47.44
N SER A 768 -14.33 -7.77 -46.36
CA SER A 768 -14.07 -6.53 -45.59
C SER A 768 -15.13 -5.95 -44.62
N ALA A 769 -14.74 -5.93 -43.34
CA ALA A 769 -14.76 -4.77 -42.44
C ALA A 769 -15.97 -3.80 -42.50
N ALA A 770 -17.07 -4.16 -41.83
CA ALA A 770 -18.09 -3.23 -41.35
C ALA A 770 -19.00 -3.88 -40.27
N ALA A 771 -18.49 -4.13 -39.06
CA ALA A 771 -19.28 -4.76 -37.98
C ALA A 771 -18.86 -4.43 -36.53
N ILE A 772 -18.09 -3.36 -36.30
CA ILE A 772 -17.69 -2.90 -34.96
C ILE A 772 -17.92 -1.38 -34.86
N ALA A 773 -19.18 -0.94 -34.96
CA ALA A 773 -19.63 0.45 -34.74
C ALA A 773 -21.17 0.59 -34.72
N ALA A 774 -21.90 -0.17 -33.88
CA ALA A 774 -23.37 -0.05 -33.78
C ALA A 774 -24.01 -0.69 -32.52
N ALA A 775 -23.38 -0.63 -31.33
CA ALA A 775 -23.90 -1.32 -30.13
C ALA A 775 -23.77 -0.54 -28.80
N ALA A 776 -23.69 0.80 -28.84
CA ALA A 776 -23.41 1.64 -27.66
C ALA A 776 -24.41 2.80 -27.44
N VAL A 777 -25.60 2.80 -28.07
CA VAL A 777 -26.50 3.99 -28.14
C VAL A 777 -27.94 3.72 -27.66
N LEU A 778 -28.26 2.55 -27.08
CA LEU A 778 -29.66 2.15 -26.79
C LEU A 778 -29.92 1.56 -25.39
N LEU A 779 -29.28 2.08 -24.35
CA LEU A 779 -29.60 1.74 -22.95
C LEU A 779 -29.60 2.93 -21.96
N GLN A 780 -29.98 4.13 -22.42
CA GLN A 780 -30.16 5.31 -21.54
C GLN A 780 -31.52 6.01 -21.75
N GLN A 781 -32.61 5.25 -21.87
CA GLN A 781 -33.96 5.82 -21.96
C GLN A 781 -35.07 4.83 -21.51
N GLN A 782 -35.14 4.49 -20.21
CA GLN A 782 -36.39 3.98 -19.59
C GLN A 782 -36.41 3.98 -18.04
N GLN A 783 -36.07 5.13 -17.43
CA GLN A 783 -36.61 5.46 -16.10
C GLN A 783 -37.61 6.61 -16.23
N GLN A 784 -38.90 6.28 -16.30
CA GLN A 784 -40.04 7.08 -15.83
C GLN A 784 -41.36 6.32 -16.09
N GLN A 785 -42.36 6.52 -15.22
CA GLN A 785 -43.69 5.84 -15.18
C GLN A 785 -43.59 4.36 -14.75
N SER A 786 -44.06 3.90 -13.60
CA SER A 786 -45.29 4.21 -12.85
C SER A 786 -45.21 3.69 -11.40
N GLY A 787 -45.80 4.40 -10.43
CA GLY A 787 -45.81 3.99 -9.01
C GLY A 787 -47.09 3.29 -8.53
N PHE A 788 -47.19 3.15 -7.19
CA PHE A 788 -48.27 2.62 -6.34
C PHE A 788 -48.39 1.10 -6.11
N GLY A 789 -48.37 0.72 -4.82
CA GLY A 789 -49.29 -0.29 -4.27
C GLY A 789 -48.70 -1.56 -3.64
N GLN A 790 -48.39 -1.55 -2.35
CA GLN A 790 -48.65 -2.71 -1.47
C GLN A 790 -50.16 -2.76 -1.14
N PRO A 791 -50.81 -3.93 -0.86
CA PRO A 791 -50.37 -4.86 0.21
C PRO A 791 -50.71 -6.37 0.02
N GLY A 792 -50.32 -7.19 1.02
CA GLY A 792 -51.12 -8.35 1.43
C GLY A 792 -50.47 -9.75 1.38
N LEU A 793 -50.15 -10.30 2.56
CA LEU A 793 -50.01 -11.75 2.76
C LEU A 793 -51.39 -12.44 2.76
N PRO A 794 -51.45 -13.72 2.37
CA PRO A 794 -52.23 -14.67 3.16
C PRO A 794 -51.46 -15.97 3.49
N SER A 795 -51.99 -16.69 4.48
CA SER A 795 -51.37 -17.82 5.17
C SER A 795 -52.06 -19.18 4.90
N ALA A 796 -51.26 -20.24 5.04
CA ALA A 796 -51.62 -21.56 5.62
C ALA A 796 -52.46 -22.61 4.83
N ASP A 797 -51.94 -23.84 4.92
CA ASP A 797 -52.59 -25.17 4.99
C ASP A 797 -53.36 -25.81 3.81
N GLY A 798 -53.19 -27.14 3.66
CA GLY A 798 -54.10 -28.00 2.89
C GLY A 798 -53.48 -29.21 2.17
N ALA A 799 -53.23 -30.31 2.88
CA ALA A 799 -52.66 -31.56 2.33
C ALA A 799 -53.57 -32.37 1.36
N GLY A 800 -52.98 -33.24 0.51
CA GLY A 800 -53.61 -34.57 0.24
C GLY A 800 -53.47 -35.27 -1.13
N LYS A 801 -52.48 -36.17 -1.26
CA LYS A 801 -52.59 -37.58 -1.75
C LYS A 801 -53.10 -37.96 -3.17
N ASN A 802 -52.22 -38.65 -3.93
CA ASN A 802 -52.28 -40.09 -4.34
C ASN A 802 -52.03 -40.42 -5.84
N GLY A 803 -51.13 -41.40 -6.07
CA GLY A 803 -51.03 -42.26 -7.27
C GLY A 803 -50.48 -41.61 -8.56
N SER A 804 -49.76 -42.31 -9.44
CA SER A 804 -49.18 -43.67 -9.44
C SER A 804 -48.23 -43.78 -10.65
N ASP A 805 -47.17 -44.60 -10.55
CA ASP A 805 -46.54 -45.46 -11.59
C ASP A 805 -46.31 -44.89 -13.03
N GLU A 806 -45.18 -45.08 -13.73
CA GLU A 806 -44.02 -45.95 -13.54
C GLU A 806 -42.84 -45.47 -14.45
N GLU A 807 -41.61 -45.87 -14.10
CA GLU A 807 -40.44 -46.10 -14.97
C GLU A 807 -39.76 -44.99 -15.86
N ASN A 808 -38.45 -44.87 -15.62
CA ASN A 808 -37.37 -44.59 -16.60
C ASN A 808 -37.23 -43.20 -17.29
N ARG A 809 -36.62 -42.26 -16.55
CA ARG A 809 -35.49 -41.39 -16.99
C ARG A 809 -34.80 -40.86 -15.73
N ALA A 810 -33.57 -41.27 -15.38
CA ALA A 810 -32.32 -40.90 -16.04
C ALA A 810 -32.18 -39.38 -16.25
N VAL A 811 -31.49 -38.73 -15.32
CA VAL A 811 -30.72 -37.47 -15.46
C VAL A 811 -31.36 -36.39 -16.35
N ASP A 812 -32.25 -35.58 -15.76
CA ASP A 812 -32.70 -34.22 -16.17
C ASP A 812 -33.91 -33.86 -15.27
N GLU A 813 -34.18 -32.66 -14.75
CA GLU A 813 -33.61 -31.33 -14.94
C GLU A 813 -33.47 -30.62 -13.57
N ALA A 814 -32.26 -30.26 -13.14
CA ALA A 814 -32.05 -29.26 -12.06
C ALA A 814 -32.00 -27.84 -12.64
N PHE A 815 -32.92 -27.52 -13.55
CA PHE A 815 -32.95 -26.25 -14.28
C PHE A 815 -34.15 -25.41 -13.88
N MET A 816 -33.88 -24.21 -13.35
CA MET A 816 -34.88 -23.17 -13.10
C MET A 816 -35.41 -22.60 -14.43
N ARG A 817 -36.28 -23.34 -15.13
CA ARG A 817 -36.98 -22.86 -16.32
C ARG A 817 -37.88 -21.67 -15.97
N CYS A 818 -37.72 -20.57 -16.69
CA CYS A 818 -38.72 -19.50 -16.66
C CYS A 818 -40.04 -20.02 -17.28
N LYS A 819 -41.07 -20.20 -16.44
CA LYS A 819 -42.40 -20.72 -16.86
C LYS A 819 -43.13 -19.86 -17.91
N ARG A 820 -42.61 -18.68 -18.27
CA ARG A 820 -43.22 -17.76 -19.25
C ARG A 820 -42.55 -17.78 -20.64
N CYS A 821 -41.29 -18.22 -20.75
CA CYS A 821 -40.56 -18.22 -22.03
C CYS A 821 -39.67 -19.46 -22.28
N GLY A 822 -39.56 -20.40 -21.34
CA GLY A 822 -38.87 -21.68 -21.54
C GLY A 822 -37.34 -21.65 -21.60
N LEU A 823 -36.73 -20.46 -21.66
CA LEU A 823 -35.27 -20.29 -21.66
C LEU A 823 -34.60 -20.77 -20.37
N VAL A 824 -33.43 -21.39 -20.54
CA VAL A 824 -32.50 -21.82 -19.48
C VAL A 824 -31.20 -21.04 -19.68
N LEU A 825 -30.73 -20.36 -18.64
CA LEU A 825 -29.46 -19.63 -18.64
C LEU A 825 -28.31 -20.62 -18.39
N LEU A 826 -27.63 -21.00 -19.47
CA LEU A 826 -26.37 -21.76 -19.42
C LEU A 826 -25.19 -20.78 -19.40
N HIS A 827 -24.65 -20.50 -18.22
CA HIS A 827 -23.31 -19.94 -18.10
C HIS A 827 -22.28 -21.04 -18.37
N LEU A 828 -21.87 -21.17 -19.63
CA LEU A 828 -20.61 -21.81 -19.98
C LEU A 828 -19.47 -20.83 -19.68
N PRO A 829 -18.50 -21.15 -18.82
CA PRO A 829 -17.24 -20.42 -18.78
C PRO A 829 -16.44 -20.74 -20.05
N LEU A 830 -16.05 -19.69 -20.77
CA LEU A 830 -15.06 -19.74 -21.85
C LEU A 830 -13.64 -19.58 -21.28
#